data_AF-A0A562BGU7-F1
#
_entry.id   AF-A0A562BGU7-F1
#
_cell.length_a   1.000
_cell.length_b   1.000
_cell.length_c   1.000
_cell.angle_alpha   90.00
_cell.angle_beta   90.00
_cell.angle_gamma   90.00
#
_symmetry.space_group_name_H-M   'P 1'
#
loop_
_entity.id
_entity.type
_entity.pdbx_description
1 polymer ?
#
loop_
_entity_poly.entity_id
_entity_poly.type
_entity_poly.pdbx_seq_one_letter_code
_entity_poly.pdbx_strand_id
1 'polypeptide(L)'
;MTRALSPTGITRHAIRLDTAAAQTLTDIAGYLQKKQDMLALGLVSKRVHAVLDAGALAPIRLSRAIRRAQSCATLQRLWQAATGLGAPARATLSQQVAGRISALHPALHDAGAMIAPHSNVSTSVAIPACSTLEAALTVAPARRRMALTLYMHRRADELPRRTPAQWMAIADALPAHDRAPFLQCLAFAVREQAPGTARAWLHAWHDVPGRHRSGVPPEHCGQDLATLARLLVASSPMSTNADDPLLAERLSIWDAIHAAALAMPAHAAKPAIVALAPGVAIEFRAGSWTRAQSLIGTARDRYAPADAGDILVAMVTPLPGHWPWPAPAVLALTACVDTLPPPQQASLCGAIANVAPDEDTLTRAWQAMLAACQAAAPSDREPMIRALATYIAGGPEFVPDDMADFDRAVRARWNALLAEVSALSVTLRHRATLALIDASTVPAVRYVDESASAVLHLLALATPLSAAERAGVIARLAASGHAERHDDWGRITNAAAALPPESRYPALLVIARRMLGFAAAQENAELQWTGINPGPPFATQPLGLDDAATRLRPLLDLLPAAHRHRLAAKVCRHMAHRVGSWSSVLFSLLVHEVDAMPFTHACKAGAVTDLAHWAARHCPADDRAVLSELKRIVDMLPPEDRASALYWTADAAARHSAPDMLREIRAAIAQLPEPDRTPPAPSGH
;
A
#
# COMPACT_ATOMS: atom_id res chain seq x y z
N MET A 1 26.24 8.39 30.94
CA MET A 1 25.01 9.22 31.11
C MET A 1 24.37 9.06 32.49
N THR A 2 24.46 7.90 33.15
CA THR A 2 23.87 7.63 34.48
C THR A 2 24.58 8.30 35.68
N ARG A 3 25.77 8.90 35.49
CA ARG A 3 26.51 9.63 36.56
C ARG A 3 26.27 11.15 36.59
N ALA A 4 25.39 11.71 35.75
CA ALA A 4 25.19 13.15 35.59
C ALA A 4 23.92 13.72 36.25
N LEU A 5 23.30 12.99 37.19
CA LEU A 5 22.04 13.38 37.85
C LEU A 5 22.23 13.62 39.36
N SER A 6 23.27 14.37 39.76
CA SER A 6 23.28 14.99 41.09
C SER A 6 22.45 16.29 41.07
N PRO A 7 21.82 16.70 42.19
CA PRO A 7 20.99 17.90 42.26
C PRO A 7 21.69 19.19 41.77
N THR A 8 23.01 19.25 41.89
CA THR A 8 23.86 20.38 41.43
C THR A 8 24.27 20.31 39.95
N GLY A 9 24.21 19.14 39.31
CA GLY A 9 24.40 19.00 37.85
C GLY A 9 23.15 19.35 37.04
N ILE A 10 21.97 19.19 37.64
CA ILE A 10 20.66 19.35 37.01
C ILE A 10 20.35 20.83 36.68
N THR A 11 20.80 21.78 37.51
CA THR A 11 20.59 23.22 37.30
C THR A 11 21.44 23.79 36.15
N ARG A 12 22.64 23.26 35.86
CA ARG A 12 23.47 23.70 34.72
C ARG A 12 22.97 23.19 33.37
N HIS A 13 22.12 22.16 33.33
CA HIS A 13 21.57 21.60 32.09
C HIS A 13 20.14 22.04 31.76
N ALA A 14 19.42 22.64 32.71
CA ALA A 14 18.07 23.20 32.51
C ALA A 14 18.01 24.21 31.34
N ILE A 15 19.00 25.12 31.27
CA ILE A 15 19.08 26.16 30.22
C ILE A 15 19.31 25.56 28.81
N ARG A 16 20.00 24.42 28.70
CA ARG A 16 20.24 23.74 27.42
C ARG A 16 19.05 22.91 26.94
N LEU A 17 18.16 22.48 27.84
CA LEU A 17 16.95 21.72 27.49
C LEU A 17 15.82 22.63 27.01
N ASP A 18 15.70 23.85 27.55
CA ASP A 18 14.72 24.84 27.09
C ASP A 18 15.01 25.41 25.69
N THR A 19 16.23 25.20 25.17
CA THR A 19 16.68 25.63 23.84
C THR A 19 16.80 24.47 22.84
N ALA A 20 16.57 23.22 23.26
CA ALA A 20 16.64 22.04 22.39
C ALA A 20 15.42 21.91 21.48
N ALA A 21 15.61 21.31 20.29
CA ALA A 21 14.54 21.05 19.34
C ALA A 21 13.53 20.03 19.91
N ALA A 22 12.24 20.20 19.60
CA ALA A 22 11.14 19.38 20.13
C ALA A 22 11.32 17.87 19.86
N GLN A 23 11.94 17.51 18.74
CA GLN A 23 12.25 16.11 18.41
C GLN A 23 13.27 15.50 19.37
N THR A 24 14.32 16.23 19.74
CA THR A 24 15.34 15.78 20.70
C THR A 24 14.75 15.59 22.09
N LEU A 25 13.83 16.47 22.51
CA LEU A 25 13.09 16.33 23.77
C LEU A 25 12.15 15.12 23.76
N THR A 26 11.57 14.80 22.60
CA THR A 26 10.72 13.63 22.38
C THR A 26 11.50 12.32 22.51
N ASP A 27 12.72 12.29 21.98
CA ASP A 27 13.61 11.13 22.02
C ASP A 27 14.16 10.88 23.44
N ILE A 28 14.52 11.95 24.17
CA ILE A 28 14.91 11.88 25.59
C ILE A 28 13.74 11.37 26.46
N ALA A 29 12.53 11.88 26.23
CA ALA A 29 11.32 11.41 26.91
C ALA A 29 10.89 9.98 26.47
N GLY A 30 11.43 9.46 25.38
CA GLY A 30 11.27 8.07 24.95
C GLY A 30 12.19 7.10 25.72
N TYR A 31 13.29 7.62 26.27
CA TYR A 31 14.30 6.85 27.00
C TYR A 31 14.04 6.73 28.51
N LEU A 32 13.29 7.68 29.10
CA LEU A 32 12.96 7.66 30.53
C LEU A 32 11.74 6.78 30.80
N GLN A 33 11.97 5.55 31.30
CA GLN A 33 10.93 4.54 31.50
C GLN A 33 10.26 4.58 32.88
N LYS A 34 10.82 5.29 33.87
CA LYS A 34 10.26 5.38 35.24
C LYS A 34 9.53 6.69 35.48
N LYS A 35 8.35 6.60 36.12
CA LYS A 35 7.43 7.72 36.40
C LYS A 35 8.08 8.83 37.25
N GLN A 36 9.01 8.49 38.15
CA GLN A 36 9.71 9.43 39.02
C GLN A 36 10.76 10.27 38.28
N ASP A 37 11.46 9.70 37.29
CA ASP A 37 12.48 10.43 36.50
C ASP A 37 11.85 11.46 35.55
N MET A 38 10.63 11.18 35.06
CA MET A 38 9.84 12.13 34.27
C MET A 38 9.31 13.30 35.10
N LEU A 39 8.91 13.05 36.35
CA LEU A 39 8.51 14.11 37.29
C LEU A 39 9.70 14.99 37.68
N ALA A 40 10.88 14.40 37.91
CA ALA A 40 12.11 15.14 38.17
C ALA A 40 12.54 16.01 36.97
N LEU A 41 12.35 15.54 35.73
CA LEU A 41 12.63 16.35 34.53
C LEU A 41 11.62 17.49 34.33
N GLY A 42 10.34 17.23 34.61
CA GLY A 42 9.25 18.22 34.51
C GLY A 42 9.36 19.36 35.51
N LEU A 43 9.99 19.14 36.67
CA LEU A 43 10.26 20.16 37.67
C LEU A 43 11.41 21.12 37.29
N VAL A 44 12.23 20.77 36.28
CA VAL A 44 13.48 21.47 35.95
C VAL A 44 13.38 22.33 34.68
N SER A 45 12.43 22.04 33.77
CA SER A 45 12.23 22.81 32.52
C SER A 45 10.74 23.00 32.22
N LYS A 46 10.31 24.26 32.17
CA LYS A 46 8.91 24.64 31.87
C LYS A 46 8.50 24.25 30.45
N ARG A 47 9.44 24.21 29.50
CA ARG A 47 9.15 23.89 28.08
C ARG A 47 9.02 22.39 27.85
N VAL A 48 9.77 21.55 28.57
CA VAL A 48 9.58 20.08 28.57
C VAL A 48 8.26 19.70 29.20
N HIS A 49 7.89 20.34 30.31
CA HIS A 49 6.57 20.15 30.92
C HIS A 49 5.45 20.55 29.95
N ALA A 50 5.58 21.70 29.28
CA ALA A 50 4.63 22.15 28.26
C ALA A 50 4.56 21.22 27.03
N VAL A 51 5.64 20.56 26.59
CA VAL A 51 5.60 19.58 25.48
C VAL A 51 4.98 18.24 25.90
N LEU A 52 5.15 17.85 27.16
CA LEU A 52 4.53 16.65 27.71
C LEU A 52 3.02 16.85 27.99
N ASP A 53 2.61 18.06 28.39
CA ASP A 53 1.20 18.44 28.60
C ASP A 53 0.48 18.86 27.31
N ALA A 54 1.16 19.51 26.36
CA ALA A 54 0.56 19.96 25.10
C ALA A 54 0.45 18.84 24.05
N GLY A 55 -0.47 17.92 24.27
CA GLY A 55 -1.37 17.42 23.21
C GLY A 55 -0.86 16.50 22.08
N ALA A 56 0.44 16.35 21.80
CA ALA A 56 0.88 15.54 20.65
C ALA A 56 1.35 14.12 21.01
N LEU A 57 2.10 13.97 22.11
CA LEU A 57 2.76 12.70 22.45
C LEU A 57 1.90 11.78 23.31
N ALA A 58 1.14 12.32 24.26
CA ALA A 58 0.24 11.54 25.10
C ALA A 58 -0.83 10.80 24.27
N PRO A 59 -1.49 11.43 23.28
CA PRO A 59 -2.46 10.71 22.44
C PRO A 59 -1.83 9.66 21.53
N ILE A 60 -0.62 9.89 21.00
CA ILE A 60 0.08 8.89 20.18
C ILE A 60 0.52 7.70 21.02
N ARG A 61 1.05 7.94 22.24
CA ARG A 61 1.46 6.88 23.17
C ARG A 61 0.25 6.12 23.72
N LEU A 62 -0.82 6.81 24.07
CA LEU A 62 -2.06 6.21 24.54
C LEU A 62 -2.78 5.45 23.42
N SER A 63 -2.86 6.00 22.20
CA SER A 63 -3.35 5.29 21.00
C SER A 63 -2.52 4.03 20.70
N ARG A 64 -1.19 4.09 20.88
CA ARG A 64 -0.33 2.90 20.77
C ARG A 64 -0.58 1.91 21.91
N ALA A 65 -0.84 2.37 23.13
CA ALA A 65 -1.18 1.53 24.27
C ALA A 65 -2.55 0.85 24.11
N ILE A 66 -3.57 1.60 23.68
CA ILE A 66 -4.92 1.08 23.34
C ILE A 66 -4.82 0.04 22.22
N ARG A 67 -3.99 0.29 21.20
CA ARG A 67 -3.73 -0.70 20.13
C ARG A 67 -3.00 -1.96 20.60
N ARG A 68 -2.46 -1.98 21.82
CA ARG A 68 -1.66 -3.07 22.40
C ARG A 68 -2.27 -3.68 23.66
N ALA A 69 -3.42 -3.17 24.13
CA ALA A 69 -4.10 -3.71 25.29
C ALA A 69 -4.71 -5.09 24.96
N GLN A 70 -4.57 -6.03 25.91
CA GLN A 70 -4.95 -7.44 25.78
C GLN A 70 -5.98 -7.88 26.83
N SER A 71 -6.44 -6.95 27.68
CA SER A 71 -7.50 -7.19 28.65
C SER A 71 -8.39 -5.95 28.78
N CYS A 72 -9.64 -6.16 29.19
CA CYS A 72 -10.61 -5.11 29.44
C CYS A 72 -10.20 -4.23 30.63
N ALA A 73 -9.62 -4.79 31.71
CA ALA A 73 -9.11 -4.00 32.82
C ALA A 73 -7.96 -3.06 32.41
N THR A 74 -7.07 -3.48 31.51
CA THR A 74 -6.01 -2.61 30.97
C THR A 74 -6.60 -1.51 30.07
N LEU A 75 -7.60 -1.84 29.24
CA LEU A 75 -8.35 -0.84 28.45
C LEU A 75 -9.06 0.19 29.33
N GLN A 76 -9.69 -0.23 30.43
CA GLN A 76 -10.38 0.65 31.38
C GLN A 76 -9.41 1.59 32.10
N ARG A 77 -8.25 1.11 32.54
CA ARG A 77 -7.20 1.97 33.14
C ARG A 77 -6.64 2.98 32.15
N LEU A 78 -6.43 2.58 30.89
CA LEU A 78 -6.00 3.48 29.81
C LEU A 78 -7.08 4.50 29.47
N TRP A 79 -8.36 4.11 29.51
CA TRP A 79 -9.50 5.02 29.35
C TRP A 79 -9.58 6.04 30.49
N GLN A 80 -9.43 5.61 31.74
CA GLN A 80 -9.37 6.50 32.90
C GLN A 80 -8.21 7.49 32.77
N ALA A 81 -7.03 7.03 32.33
CA ALA A 81 -5.91 7.93 32.01
C ALA A 81 -6.24 8.88 30.84
N ALA A 82 -7.00 8.45 29.83
CA ALA A 82 -7.46 9.27 28.71
C ALA A 82 -8.46 10.36 29.13
N THR A 83 -9.31 10.08 30.12
CA THR A 83 -10.30 11.04 30.62
C THR A 83 -9.67 12.24 31.35
N GLY A 84 -8.41 12.12 31.78
CA GLY A 84 -7.60 13.23 32.30
C GLY A 84 -6.96 14.13 31.23
N LEU A 85 -7.15 13.85 29.93
CA LEU A 85 -6.61 14.65 28.82
C LEU A 85 -7.64 15.67 28.29
N GLY A 86 -7.17 16.78 27.71
CA GLY A 86 -8.01 17.85 27.15
C GLY A 86 -8.98 17.43 26.04
N ALA A 87 -10.05 18.21 25.85
CA ALA A 87 -11.23 17.87 25.03
C ALA A 87 -10.99 17.37 23.59
N PRO A 88 -10.12 17.99 22.75
CA PRO A 88 -9.92 17.53 21.38
C PRO A 88 -9.15 16.20 21.31
N ALA A 89 -8.20 15.97 22.23
CA ALA A 89 -7.46 14.71 22.31
C ALA A 89 -8.35 13.56 22.81
N ARG A 90 -9.25 13.84 23.76
CA ARG A 90 -10.21 12.89 24.30
C ARG A 90 -11.16 12.36 23.22
N ALA A 91 -11.66 13.19 22.31
CA ALA A 91 -12.61 12.75 21.27
C ALA A 91 -12.01 11.72 20.30
N THR A 92 -10.82 11.98 19.75
CA THR A 92 -10.14 11.05 18.82
C THR A 92 -9.76 9.74 19.51
N LEU A 93 -9.32 9.81 20.77
CA LEU A 93 -8.99 8.63 21.57
C LEU A 93 -10.23 7.84 21.94
N SER A 94 -11.33 8.52 22.30
CA SER A 94 -12.59 7.87 22.64
C SER A 94 -13.13 7.04 21.48
N GLN A 95 -13.02 7.56 20.26
CA GLN A 95 -13.43 6.85 19.05
C GLN A 95 -12.54 5.63 18.76
N GLN A 96 -11.22 5.72 19.02
CA GLN A 96 -10.29 4.60 18.84
C GLN A 96 -10.50 3.50 19.90
N VAL A 97 -10.76 3.89 21.15
CA VAL A 97 -11.09 2.96 22.23
C VAL A 97 -12.43 2.29 21.95
N ALA A 98 -13.46 3.05 21.57
CA ALA A 98 -14.75 2.51 21.17
C ALA A 98 -14.61 1.51 20.02
N GLY A 99 -13.87 1.85 18.95
CA GLY A 99 -13.63 0.92 17.83
C GLY A 99 -12.89 -0.36 18.21
N ARG A 100 -11.97 -0.31 19.18
CA ARG A 100 -11.26 -1.50 19.72
C ARG A 100 -12.14 -2.32 20.64
N ILE A 101 -12.91 -1.69 21.52
CA ILE A 101 -13.85 -2.34 22.42
C ILE A 101 -14.97 -3.02 21.61
N SER A 102 -15.52 -2.35 20.60
CA SER A 102 -16.53 -2.92 19.69
C SER A 102 -16.01 -4.12 18.87
N ALA A 103 -14.70 -4.16 18.56
CA ALA A 103 -14.08 -5.29 17.86
C ALA A 103 -13.73 -6.47 18.78
N LEU A 104 -13.61 -6.24 20.09
CA LEU A 104 -13.24 -7.26 21.09
C LEU A 104 -14.46 -7.84 21.82
N HIS A 105 -15.60 -7.11 21.89
CA HIS A 105 -16.78 -7.59 22.60
C HIS A 105 -18.11 -6.96 22.12
N PRO A 106 -19.06 -7.76 21.55
CA PRO A 106 -20.38 -7.27 21.15
C PRO A 106 -21.22 -6.69 22.30
N ALA A 107 -21.15 -7.23 23.52
CA ALA A 107 -21.99 -6.72 24.63
C ALA A 107 -21.49 -5.39 25.24
N LEU A 108 -20.28 -4.93 24.89
CA LEU A 108 -19.82 -3.57 25.28
C LEU A 108 -20.31 -2.51 24.29
N HIS A 109 -20.86 -2.91 23.15
CA HIS A 109 -21.58 -2.04 22.22
C HIS A 109 -22.77 -1.35 22.92
N ASP A 110 -23.45 -2.05 23.84
CA ASP A 110 -24.64 -1.53 24.52
C ASP A 110 -24.28 -0.61 25.69
N ALA A 111 -23.18 -0.88 26.39
CA ALA A 111 -22.65 0.01 27.44
C ALA A 111 -22.06 1.31 26.85
N GLY A 112 -21.45 1.25 25.66
CA GLY A 112 -21.00 2.43 24.91
C GLY A 112 -22.16 3.25 24.33
N ALA A 113 -23.28 2.61 23.99
CA ALA A 113 -24.50 3.27 23.54
C ALA A 113 -25.24 4.01 24.67
N MET A 114 -25.11 3.57 25.93
CA MET A 114 -25.76 4.22 27.07
C MET A 114 -25.05 5.46 27.63
N ILE A 115 -23.83 5.80 27.20
CA ILE A 115 -23.04 6.92 27.75
C ILE A 115 -22.65 7.99 26.70
N ALA A 116 -23.09 7.84 25.44
CA ALA A 116 -22.88 8.85 24.40
C ALA A 116 -24.18 9.60 24.07
N PRO A 117 -24.48 10.76 24.71
CA PRO A 117 -25.42 11.69 24.12
C PRO A 117 -24.75 12.31 22.88
N HIS A 118 -25.38 12.13 21.73
CA HIS A 118 -25.17 12.91 20.51
C HIS A 118 -23.73 12.97 19.96
N SER A 119 -23.37 12.04 19.08
CA SER A 119 -22.34 12.29 18.06
C SER A 119 -22.69 11.54 16.78
N ASN A 120 -23.22 12.25 15.77
CA ASN A 120 -22.43 12.86 14.69
C ASN A 120 -21.64 11.85 13.87
N VAL A 121 -22.38 11.05 13.08
CA VAL A 121 -21.94 10.71 11.74
C VAL A 121 -21.76 12.03 10.99
N SER A 122 -20.59 12.24 10.41
CA SER A 122 -20.24 13.43 9.63
C SER A 122 -20.96 13.45 8.27
N THR A 123 -22.29 13.38 8.29
CA THR A 123 -23.21 14.07 7.37
C THR A 123 -23.46 15.47 7.92
N SER A 124 -22.40 16.27 8.04
CA SER A 124 -22.52 17.69 8.36
C SER A 124 -22.59 18.48 7.05
N VAL A 125 -23.70 18.31 6.32
CA VAL A 125 -24.66 19.34 5.90
C VAL A 125 -25.67 18.64 5.00
N ALA A 126 -26.94 18.59 5.42
CA ALA A 126 -28.03 18.14 4.58
C ALA A 126 -28.06 18.97 3.27
N ILE A 127 -27.74 18.37 2.13
CA ILE A 127 -28.12 18.94 0.84
C ILE A 127 -29.63 18.68 0.72
N PRO A 128 -30.48 19.73 0.57
CA PRO A 128 -31.91 19.54 0.39
C PRO A 128 -32.18 18.54 -0.72
N ALA A 129 -33.29 17.79 -0.64
CA ALA A 129 -33.69 16.88 -1.70
C ALA A 129 -33.92 17.64 -3.02
N CYS A 130 -32.91 17.76 -3.88
CA CYS A 130 -33.01 18.43 -5.18
C CYS A 130 -33.81 17.56 -6.16
N SER A 131 -35.14 17.71 -6.17
CA SER A 131 -36.06 16.99 -7.07
C SER A 131 -36.27 17.70 -8.42
N THR A 132 -35.84 18.97 -8.55
CA THR A 132 -35.91 19.79 -9.76
C THR A 132 -34.54 20.38 -10.13
N LEU A 133 -34.36 20.71 -11.41
CA LEU A 133 -33.13 21.36 -11.91
C LEU A 133 -32.95 22.74 -11.26
N GLU A 134 -34.03 23.52 -11.12
CA GLU A 134 -34.03 24.82 -10.43
C GLU A 134 -33.59 24.69 -8.97
N ALA A 135 -34.05 23.66 -8.26
CA ALA A 135 -33.63 23.39 -6.88
C ALA A 135 -32.15 22.94 -6.79
N ALA A 136 -31.59 22.35 -7.86
CA ALA A 136 -30.17 22.03 -7.91
C ALA A 136 -29.31 23.26 -8.21
N LEU A 137 -29.77 24.17 -9.08
CA LEU A 137 -29.05 25.39 -9.48
C LEU A 137 -29.05 26.48 -8.40
N THR A 138 -30.08 26.51 -7.54
CA THR A 138 -30.16 27.43 -6.38
C THR A 138 -29.21 27.06 -5.24
N VAL A 139 -28.60 25.86 -5.26
CA VAL A 139 -27.57 25.45 -4.29
C VAL A 139 -26.29 26.27 -4.51
N ALA A 140 -25.63 26.62 -3.40
CA ALA A 140 -24.36 27.35 -3.41
C ALA A 140 -23.33 26.74 -4.38
N PRO A 141 -22.55 27.54 -5.13
CA PRO A 141 -21.67 27.06 -6.21
C PRO A 141 -20.76 25.88 -5.81
N ALA A 142 -20.18 25.92 -4.60
CA ALA A 142 -19.30 24.87 -4.08
C ALA A 142 -19.97 23.48 -3.93
N ARG A 143 -21.30 23.42 -3.87
CA ARG A 143 -22.09 22.18 -3.68
C ARG A 143 -22.99 21.86 -4.86
N ARG A 144 -23.07 22.75 -5.85
CA ARG A 144 -23.96 22.65 -7.00
C ARG A 144 -23.69 21.42 -7.86
N ARG A 145 -22.42 21.03 -8.03
CA ARG A 145 -22.05 19.77 -8.71
C ARG A 145 -22.68 18.54 -8.06
N MET A 146 -22.63 18.47 -6.72
CA MET A 146 -23.23 17.37 -5.96
C MET A 146 -24.77 17.39 -6.10
N ALA A 147 -25.39 18.57 -6.06
CA ALA A 147 -26.82 18.73 -6.24
C ALA A 147 -27.30 18.32 -7.66
N LEU A 148 -26.56 18.71 -8.70
CA LEU A 148 -26.82 18.30 -10.09
C LEU A 148 -26.64 16.79 -10.28
N THR A 149 -25.66 16.18 -9.62
CA THR A 149 -25.45 14.72 -9.63
C THR A 149 -26.64 14.00 -9.00
N LEU A 150 -27.11 14.45 -7.83
CA LEU A 150 -28.28 13.89 -7.16
C LEU A 150 -29.57 14.08 -7.97
N TYR A 151 -29.73 15.23 -8.63
CA TYR A 151 -30.84 15.50 -9.54
C TYR A 151 -30.84 14.50 -10.71
N MET A 152 -29.71 14.32 -11.38
CA MET A 152 -29.60 13.41 -12.53
C MET A 152 -29.77 11.94 -12.13
N HIS A 153 -29.22 11.51 -10.99
CA HIS A 153 -29.44 10.15 -10.48
C HIS A 153 -30.92 9.86 -10.22
N ARG A 154 -31.66 10.81 -9.65
CA ARG A 154 -33.10 10.65 -9.38
C ARG A 154 -33.95 10.73 -10.65
N ARG A 155 -33.43 11.31 -11.72
CA ARG A 155 -34.10 11.46 -13.01
C ARG A 155 -33.57 10.45 -14.04
N ALA A 156 -32.84 9.43 -13.61
CA ALA A 156 -32.35 8.37 -14.49
C ALA A 156 -33.50 7.76 -15.30
N ASP A 157 -34.68 7.59 -14.69
CA ASP A 157 -35.88 7.05 -15.32
C ASP A 157 -36.49 7.95 -16.43
N GLU A 158 -36.04 9.21 -16.53
CA GLU A 158 -36.50 10.19 -17.54
C GLU A 158 -35.58 10.31 -18.75
N LEU A 159 -34.37 9.76 -18.69
CA LEU A 159 -33.46 9.71 -19.84
C LEU A 159 -34.10 9.08 -21.10
N PRO A 160 -34.90 8.00 -21.02
CA PRO A 160 -35.58 7.45 -22.18
C PRO A 160 -36.76 8.31 -22.68
N ARG A 161 -37.28 9.21 -21.84
CA ARG A 161 -38.48 10.02 -22.13
C ARG A 161 -38.16 11.34 -22.83
N ARG A 162 -36.91 11.77 -22.81
CA ARG A 162 -36.43 13.00 -23.45
C ARG A 162 -35.42 12.65 -24.54
N THR A 163 -35.53 13.33 -25.69
CA THR A 163 -34.55 13.14 -26.76
C THR A 163 -33.20 13.77 -26.37
N PRO A 164 -32.08 13.28 -26.92
CA PRO A 164 -30.77 13.90 -26.72
C PRO A 164 -30.76 15.42 -27.00
N ALA A 165 -31.48 15.86 -28.03
CA ALA A 165 -31.62 17.28 -28.37
C ALA A 165 -32.31 18.09 -27.26
N GLN A 166 -33.31 17.53 -26.58
CA GLN A 166 -33.99 18.21 -25.46
C GLN A 166 -33.07 18.35 -24.24
N TRP A 167 -32.25 17.34 -23.97
CA TRP A 167 -31.25 17.44 -22.90
C TRP A 167 -30.13 18.44 -23.24
N MET A 168 -29.72 18.51 -24.49
CA MET A 168 -28.73 19.49 -24.95
C MET A 168 -29.29 20.93 -24.88
N ALA A 169 -30.56 21.14 -25.22
CA ALA A 169 -31.21 22.44 -25.05
C ALA A 169 -31.24 22.91 -23.59
N ILE A 170 -31.40 21.97 -22.64
CA ILE A 170 -31.29 22.28 -21.21
C ILE A 170 -29.86 22.67 -20.86
N ALA A 171 -28.85 21.94 -21.35
CA ALA A 171 -27.45 22.28 -21.11
C ALA A 171 -27.07 23.65 -21.71
N ASP A 172 -27.62 24.00 -22.88
CA ASP A 172 -27.43 25.29 -23.54
C ASP A 172 -28.05 26.46 -22.75
N ALA A 173 -29.13 26.20 -22.01
CA ALA A 173 -29.77 27.21 -21.16
C ALA A 173 -29.07 27.43 -19.80
N LEU A 174 -28.10 26.59 -19.44
CA LEU A 174 -27.37 26.71 -18.18
C LEU A 174 -26.25 27.76 -18.27
N PRO A 175 -25.96 28.48 -17.16
CA PRO A 175 -24.74 29.28 -17.07
C PRO A 175 -23.49 28.43 -17.34
N ALA A 176 -22.48 29.04 -17.95
CA ALA A 176 -21.25 28.34 -18.37
C ALA A 176 -20.54 27.55 -17.24
N HIS A 177 -20.64 28.01 -16.00
CA HIS A 177 -20.05 27.34 -14.84
C HIS A 177 -20.85 26.11 -14.35
N ASP A 178 -22.13 26.01 -14.70
CA ASP A 178 -23.04 24.93 -14.30
C ASP A 178 -23.26 23.89 -15.41
N ARG A 179 -22.98 24.30 -16.66
CA ARG A 179 -23.09 23.51 -17.87
C ARG A 179 -22.17 22.29 -17.87
N ALA A 180 -20.86 22.47 -17.65
CA ALA A 180 -19.90 21.34 -17.62
C ALA A 180 -20.26 20.27 -16.57
N PRO A 181 -20.57 20.61 -15.29
CA PRO A 181 -21.06 19.64 -14.31
C PRO A 181 -22.34 18.92 -14.75
N PHE A 182 -23.28 19.63 -15.38
CA PHE A 182 -24.52 19.03 -15.87
C PHE A 182 -24.27 18.02 -17.00
N LEU A 183 -23.46 18.41 -18.00
CA LEU A 183 -23.04 17.52 -19.10
C LEU A 183 -22.31 16.29 -18.57
N GLN A 184 -21.49 16.43 -17.52
CA GLN A 184 -20.81 15.30 -16.86
C GLN A 184 -21.79 14.35 -16.15
N CYS A 185 -22.86 14.86 -15.56
CA CYS A 185 -23.87 14.01 -14.91
C CYS A 185 -24.75 13.31 -15.94
N LEU A 186 -25.10 14.02 -17.02
CA LEU A 186 -25.83 13.48 -18.17
C LEU A 186 -25.05 12.35 -18.85
N ALA A 187 -23.75 12.57 -19.04
CA ALA A 187 -22.80 11.58 -19.52
C ALA A 187 -22.81 10.27 -18.75
N PHE A 188 -22.68 10.37 -17.42
CA PHE A 188 -22.67 9.23 -16.53
C PHE A 188 -23.98 8.45 -16.63
N ALA A 189 -25.11 9.16 -16.66
CA ALA A 189 -26.41 8.54 -16.69
C ALA A 189 -26.73 7.89 -18.05
N VAL A 190 -26.20 8.43 -19.16
CA VAL A 190 -26.28 7.80 -20.50
C VAL A 190 -25.45 6.51 -20.56
N ARG A 191 -24.27 6.48 -19.95
CA ARG A 191 -23.41 5.28 -19.89
C ARG A 191 -24.09 4.11 -19.16
N GLU A 192 -24.86 4.39 -18.11
CA GLU A 192 -25.60 3.39 -17.33
C GLU A 192 -26.84 2.84 -18.06
N GLN A 193 -27.31 3.53 -19.11
CA GLN A 193 -28.43 3.06 -19.94
C GLN A 193 -27.92 2.37 -21.20
N ALA A 194 -28.57 1.25 -21.55
CA ALA A 194 -28.15 0.29 -22.56
C ALA A 194 -27.58 0.89 -23.88
N PRO A 195 -26.64 0.18 -24.55
CA PRO A 195 -25.89 0.65 -25.73
C PRO A 195 -26.74 1.07 -26.95
N GLY A 196 -28.03 0.73 -27.00
CA GLY A 196 -28.92 1.06 -28.13
C GLY A 196 -29.26 2.55 -28.29
N THR A 197 -29.04 3.39 -27.27
CA THR A 197 -29.29 4.84 -27.35
C THR A 197 -28.04 5.66 -27.73
N ALA A 198 -26.87 5.02 -27.76
CA ALA A 198 -25.58 5.69 -27.94
C ALA A 198 -25.50 6.51 -29.24
N ARG A 199 -26.03 6.00 -30.36
CA ARG A 199 -25.98 6.68 -31.66
C ARG A 199 -26.69 8.05 -31.66
N ALA A 200 -27.88 8.13 -31.06
CA ALA A 200 -28.63 9.38 -31.00
C ALA A 200 -27.94 10.42 -30.09
N TRP A 201 -27.26 9.95 -29.04
CA TRP A 201 -26.46 10.79 -28.15
C TRP A 201 -25.15 11.26 -28.79
N LEU A 202 -24.46 10.39 -29.55
CA LEU A 202 -23.26 10.75 -30.31
C LEU A 202 -23.58 11.82 -31.37
N HIS A 203 -24.65 11.64 -32.15
CA HIS A 203 -25.11 12.67 -33.09
C HIS A 203 -25.44 14.00 -32.41
N ALA A 204 -26.11 13.98 -31.25
CA ALA A 204 -26.43 15.21 -30.52
C ALA A 204 -25.18 15.89 -29.93
N TRP A 205 -24.13 15.14 -29.60
CA TRP A 205 -22.85 15.68 -29.13
C TRP A 205 -21.95 16.20 -30.26
N HIS A 206 -22.13 15.75 -31.50
CA HIS A 206 -21.33 16.17 -32.66
C HIS A 206 -21.41 17.68 -32.95
N ASP A 207 -22.59 18.27 -32.77
CA ASP A 207 -22.81 19.70 -33.03
C ASP A 207 -22.23 20.62 -31.94
N VAL A 208 -21.95 20.08 -30.76
CA VAL A 208 -21.65 20.85 -29.54
C VAL A 208 -20.33 21.63 -29.64
N PRO A 209 -19.21 21.03 -30.11
CA PRO A 209 -17.95 21.74 -30.29
C PRO A 209 -18.03 22.95 -31.22
N GLY A 210 -18.87 22.90 -32.26
CA GLY A 210 -19.05 23.99 -33.23
C GLY A 210 -19.78 25.20 -32.63
N ARG A 211 -20.78 24.95 -31.77
CA ARG A 211 -21.58 25.99 -31.11
C ARG A 211 -20.83 26.74 -30.00
N HIS A 212 -19.80 26.13 -29.40
CA HIS A 212 -19.08 26.70 -28.25
C HIS A 212 -18.11 27.82 -28.59
N ARG A 213 -17.97 28.20 -29.87
CA ARG A 213 -17.11 29.31 -30.27
C ARG A 213 -17.79 30.68 -30.16
N SER A 214 -19.10 30.76 -29.96
CA SER A 214 -19.84 32.03 -29.91
C SER A 214 -20.24 32.43 -28.49
N GLY A 215 -19.73 33.57 -28.00
CA GLY A 215 -20.27 34.27 -26.83
C GLY A 215 -19.93 33.70 -25.44
N VAL A 216 -19.10 32.67 -25.32
CA VAL A 216 -18.68 32.06 -24.04
C VAL A 216 -17.16 32.25 -23.83
N PRO A 217 -16.68 32.56 -22.60
CA PRO A 217 -15.24 32.72 -22.34
C PRO A 217 -14.45 31.43 -22.63
N PRO A 218 -13.23 31.53 -23.19
CA PRO A 218 -12.45 30.38 -23.65
C PRO A 218 -12.23 29.29 -22.59
N GLU A 219 -12.08 29.67 -21.31
CA GLU A 219 -11.82 28.71 -20.22
C GLU A 219 -13.02 27.79 -19.97
N HIS A 220 -14.24 28.33 -20.10
CA HIS A 220 -15.48 27.56 -19.94
C HIS A 220 -15.69 26.65 -21.15
N CYS A 221 -15.41 27.16 -22.36
CA CYS A 221 -15.43 26.36 -23.59
C CYS A 221 -14.46 25.18 -23.50
N GLY A 222 -13.26 25.39 -22.95
CA GLY A 222 -12.27 24.34 -22.73
C GLY A 222 -12.75 23.24 -21.78
N GLN A 223 -13.43 23.60 -20.70
CA GLN A 223 -13.96 22.64 -19.72
C GLN A 223 -15.17 21.85 -20.27
N ASP A 224 -16.02 22.49 -21.07
CA ASP A 224 -17.12 21.84 -21.77
C ASP A 224 -16.59 20.84 -22.80
N LEU A 225 -15.61 21.24 -23.63
CA LEU A 225 -14.94 20.34 -24.57
C LEU A 225 -14.24 19.18 -23.85
N ALA A 226 -13.60 19.42 -22.70
CA ALA A 226 -13.02 18.35 -21.90
C ALA A 226 -14.06 17.36 -21.38
N THR A 227 -15.27 17.84 -21.09
CA THR A 227 -16.37 16.98 -20.66
C THR A 227 -16.89 16.14 -21.82
N LEU A 228 -17.02 16.72 -23.01
CA LEU A 228 -17.35 15.99 -24.25
C LEU A 228 -16.28 14.96 -24.63
N ALA A 229 -15.00 15.30 -24.46
CA ALA A 229 -13.90 14.38 -24.72
C ALA A 229 -13.93 13.17 -23.76
N ARG A 230 -14.07 13.41 -22.46
CA ARG A 230 -14.24 12.33 -21.45
C ARG A 230 -15.45 11.45 -21.77
N LEU A 231 -16.52 12.07 -22.26
CA LEU A 231 -17.73 11.42 -22.71
C LEU A 231 -17.52 10.49 -23.89
N LEU A 232 -16.83 10.98 -24.92
CA LEU A 232 -16.48 10.21 -26.11
C LEU A 232 -15.64 8.98 -25.73
N VAL A 233 -14.64 9.18 -24.86
CA VAL A 233 -13.79 8.10 -24.36
C VAL A 233 -14.61 7.09 -23.54
N ALA A 234 -15.48 7.57 -22.64
CA ALA A 234 -16.29 6.70 -21.78
C ALA A 234 -17.45 5.99 -22.48
N SER A 235 -17.96 6.53 -23.60
CA SER A 235 -19.04 5.96 -24.40
C SER A 235 -18.56 4.95 -25.44
N SER A 236 -17.25 4.75 -25.56
CA SER A 236 -16.69 3.67 -26.34
C SER A 236 -16.92 2.36 -25.58
N PRO A 237 -17.74 1.42 -26.08
CA PRO A 237 -18.04 0.18 -25.39
C PRO A 237 -16.74 -0.57 -25.17
N MET A 238 -16.62 -1.18 -24.00
CA MET A 238 -15.51 -2.08 -23.69
C MET A 238 -15.50 -3.32 -24.60
N SER A 239 -16.47 -3.51 -25.51
CA SER A 239 -16.53 -4.62 -26.48
C SER A 239 -15.84 -4.28 -27.81
N THR A 240 -14.51 -4.31 -27.74
CA THR A 240 -13.57 -5.06 -28.59
C THR A 240 -13.87 -5.61 -30.01
N ASN A 241 -14.92 -5.25 -30.74
CA ASN A 241 -15.10 -5.76 -32.12
C ASN A 241 -14.71 -4.74 -33.20
N ALA A 242 -14.05 -5.20 -34.26
CA ALA A 242 -13.72 -4.41 -35.45
C ALA A 242 -14.97 -3.89 -36.19
N ASP A 243 -16.13 -4.46 -35.89
CA ASP A 243 -17.43 -4.16 -36.48
C ASP A 243 -18.25 -3.13 -35.69
N ASP A 244 -17.62 -2.24 -34.91
CA ASP A 244 -18.36 -1.19 -34.20
C ASP A 244 -19.03 -0.24 -35.23
N PRO A 245 -20.37 -0.27 -35.38
CA PRO A 245 -21.07 0.51 -36.40
C PRO A 245 -21.02 2.02 -36.11
N LEU A 246 -20.54 2.43 -34.93
CA LEU A 246 -20.42 3.82 -34.51
C LEU A 246 -18.98 4.35 -34.58
N LEU A 247 -18.00 3.55 -35.02
CA LEU A 247 -16.60 3.94 -35.07
C LEU A 247 -16.38 5.22 -35.88
N ALA A 248 -16.93 5.31 -37.10
CA ALA A 248 -16.79 6.48 -37.96
C ALA A 248 -17.38 7.74 -37.32
N GLU A 249 -18.51 7.62 -36.62
CA GLU A 249 -19.17 8.73 -35.94
C GLU A 249 -18.36 9.22 -34.73
N ARG A 250 -17.82 8.29 -33.92
CA ARG A 250 -16.94 8.65 -32.80
C ARG A 250 -15.64 9.31 -33.25
N LEU A 251 -15.04 8.82 -34.33
CA LEU A 251 -13.83 9.41 -34.91
C LEU A 251 -14.11 10.83 -35.47
N SER A 252 -15.27 11.05 -36.08
CA SER A 252 -15.70 12.39 -36.52
C SER A 252 -15.91 13.35 -35.35
N ILE A 253 -16.51 12.90 -34.25
CA ILE A 253 -16.65 13.69 -33.01
C ILE A 253 -15.28 13.99 -32.41
N TRP A 254 -14.36 13.02 -32.40
CA TRP A 254 -12.97 13.21 -31.96
C TRP A 254 -12.32 14.36 -32.74
N ASP A 255 -12.41 14.33 -34.08
CA ASP A 255 -11.83 15.34 -34.96
C ASP A 255 -12.45 16.72 -34.72
N ALA A 256 -13.77 16.77 -34.51
CA ALA A 256 -14.48 18.01 -34.19
C ALA A 256 -14.05 18.62 -32.84
N ILE A 257 -13.91 17.79 -31.79
CA ILE A 257 -13.41 18.24 -30.48
C ILE A 257 -11.95 18.70 -30.60
N HIS A 258 -11.10 17.95 -31.30
CA HIS A 258 -9.70 18.30 -31.49
C HIS A 258 -9.55 19.64 -32.25
N ALA A 259 -10.24 19.80 -33.37
CA ALA A 259 -10.25 21.04 -34.14
C ALA A 259 -10.83 22.23 -33.35
N ALA A 260 -11.84 22.00 -32.51
CA ALA A 260 -12.37 23.01 -31.60
C ALA A 260 -11.36 23.44 -30.53
N ALA A 261 -10.67 22.48 -29.92
CA ALA A 261 -9.62 22.77 -28.95
C ALA A 261 -8.43 23.52 -29.58
N LEU A 262 -8.01 23.15 -30.79
CA LEU A 262 -6.91 23.81 -31.49
C LEU A 262 -7.20 25.27 -31.88
N ALA A 263 -8.47 25.66 -31.97
CA ALA A 263 -8.85 27.05 -32.21
C ALA A 263 -8.80 27.94 -30.95
N MET A 264 -8.63 27.35 -29.76
CA MET A 264 -8.59 28.07 -28.48
C MET A 264 -7.15 28.32 -28.00
N PRO A 265 -6.88 29.32 -27.14
CA PRO A 265 -5.57 29.47 -26.51
C PRO A 265 -5.10 28.17 -25.81
N ALA A 266 -3.80 27.87 -25.85
CA ALA A 266 -3.25 26.59 -25.39
C ALA A 266 -3.68 26.23 -23.94
N HIS A 267 -3.65 27.20 -23.02
CA HIS A 267 -4.04 27.01 -21.63
C HIS A 267 -5.52 26.58 -21.46
N ALA A 268 -6.42 27.15 -22.28
CA ALA A 268 -7.84 26.81 -22.27
C ALA A 268 -8.13 25.48 -22.98
N ALA A 269 -7.33 25.14 -24.00
CA ALA A 269 -7.45 23.89 -24.74
C ALA A 269 -6.91 22.67 -23.97
N LYS A 270 -5.91 22.84 -23.10
CA LYS A 270 -5.20 21.74 -22.41
C LYS A 270 -6.15 20.71 -21.78
N PRO A 271 -7.17 21.09 -20.97
CA PRO A 271 -8.06 20.12 -20.34
C PRO A 271 -8.81 19.25 -21.35
N ALA A 272 -9.18 19.83 -22.51
CA ALA A 272 -9.85 19.11 -23.58
C ALA A 272 -8.92 18.14 -24.30
N ILE A 273 -7.71 18.58 -24.64
CA ILE A 273 -6.70 17.74 -25.30
C ILE A 273 -6.29 16.56 -24.41
N VAL A 274 -6.02 16.79 -23.13
CA VAL A 274 -5.69 15.72 -22.16
C VAL A 274 -6.85 14.73 -22.01
N ALA A 275 -8.09 15.22 -21.95
CA ALA A 275 -9.27 14.35 -21.87
C ALA A 275 -9.53 13.54 -23.15
N LEU A 276 -9.12 14.08 -24.30
CA LEU A 276 -9.29 13.46 -25.61
C LEU A 276 -8.19 12.43 -25.92
N ALA A 277 -7.01 12.59 -25.30
CA ALA A 277 -5.82 11.80 -25.53
C ALA A 277 -6.03 10.27 -25.42
N PRO A 278 -6.74 9.73 -24.42
CA PRO A 278 -7.00 8.28 -24.38
C PRO A 278 -7.83 7.77 -25.58
N GLY A 279 -8.59 8.66 -26.24
CA GLY A 279 -9.43 8.32 -27.39
C GLY A 279 -8.67 7.93 -28.65
N VAL A 280 -7.36 8.21 -28.75
CA VAL A 280 -6.56 7.76 -29.90
C VAL A 280 -6.45 6.24 -29.98
N ALA A 281 -6.60 5.54 -28.86
CA ALA A 281 -6.62 4.08 -28.83
C ALA A 281 -7.77 3.47 -29.68
N ILE A 282 -8.82 4.26 -29.93
CA ILE A 282 -9.98 3.85 -30.73
C ILE A 282 -9.59 3.63 -32.21
N GLU A 283 -8.64 4.39 -32.76
CA GLU A 283 -8.29 4.30 -34.20
C GLU A 283 -7.26 3.22 -34.55
N PHE A 284 -6.48 2.72 -33.57
CA PHE A 284 -5.44 1.72 -33.84
C PHE A 284 -6.00 0.39 -34.37
N ARG A 285 -7.27 0.09 -34.07
CA ARG A 285 -8.00 -1.06 -34.65
C ARG A 285 -8.28 -0.92 -36.15
N ALA A 286 -8.40 0.32 -36.64
CA ALA A 286 -8.58 0.59 -38.06
C ALA A 286 -7.24 0.59 -38.82
N GLY A 287 -6.13 0.19 -38.19
CA GLY A 287 -4.79 0.25 -38.77
C GLY A 287 -4.29 1.68 -39.01
N SER A 288 -4.97 2.68 -38.43
CA SER A 288 -4.62 4.09 -38.55
C SER A 288 -3.94 4.58 -37.28
N TRP A 289 -3.03 5.53 -37.43
CA TRP A 289 -2.39 6.24 -36.32
C TRP A 289 -2.36 7.76 -36.55
N THR A 290 -3.20 8.26 -37.46
CA THR A 290 -3.20 9.66 -37.89
C THR A 290 -3.58 10.64 -36.79
N ARG A 291 -4.53 10.29 -35.91
CA ARG A 291 -4.90 11.12 -34.76
C ARG A 291 -3.86 11.02 -33.66
N ALA A 292 -3.28 9.85 -33.43
CA ALA A 292 -2.13 9.72 -32.55
C ALA A 292 -0.96 10.59 -33.02
N GLN A 293 -0.63 10.57 -34.31
CA GLN A 293 0.38 11.42 -34.92
C GLN A 293 0.05 12.90 -34.74
N SER A 294 -1.21 13.29 -35.01
CA SER A 294 -1.68 14.66 -34.86
C SER A 294 -1.58 15.14 -33.40
N LEU A 295 -1.91 14.29 -32.43
CA LEU A 295 -1.87 14.63 -31.02
C LEU A 295 -0.43 14.71 -30.49
N ILE A 296 0.46 13.82 -30.93
CA ILE A 296 1.90 13.88 -30.61
C ILE A 296 2.50 15.18 -31.16
N GLY A 297 2.23 15.51 -32.41
CA GLY A 297 2.66 16.77 -33.02
C GLY A 297 2.10 17.99 -32.27
N THR A 298 0.81 17.96 -31.93
CA THR A 298 0.16 19.02 -31.14
C THR A 298 0.80 19.19 -29.77
N ALA A 299 1.05 18.09 -29.05
CA ALA A 299 1.70 18.13 -27.74
C ALA A 299 3.10 18.76 -27.84
N ARG A 300 3.91 18.32 -28.80
CA ARG A 300 5.29 18.78 -28.98
C ARG A 300 5.37 20.24 -29.44
N ASP A 301 4.54 20.63 -30.40
CA ASP A 301 4.72 21.90 -31.12
C ASP A 301 3.93 23.06 -30.47
N ARG A 302 2.88 22.78 -29.69
CA ARG A 302 1.99 23.80 -29.11
C ARG A 302 2.15 24.01 -27.60
N TYR A 303 2.61 23.00 -26.86
CA TYR A 303 2.60 23.00 -25.40
C TYR A 303 4.01 23.05 -24.82
N ALA A 304 4.13 23.65 -23.63
CA ALA A 304 5.38 23.58 -22.86
C ALA A 304 5.69 22.12 -22.48
N PRO A 305 6.96 21.74 -22.28
CA PRO A 305 7.35 20.34 -22.03
C PRO A 305 6.55 19.63 -20.93
N ALA A 306 6.22 20.32 -19.83
CA ALA A 306 5.42 19.75 -18.75
C ALA A 306 3.99 19.44 -19.20
N ASP A 307 3.35 20.36 -19.92
CA ASP A 307 1.99 20.21 -20.43
C ASP A 307 1.93 19.17 -21.57
N ALA A 308 2.96 19.14 -22.42
CA ALA A 308 3.13 18.13 -23.46
C ALA A 308 3.22 16.73 -22.84
N GLY A 309 4.00 16.58 -21.76
CA GLY A 309 4.12 15.33 -21.03
C GLY A 309 2.79 14.85 -20.44
N ASP A 310 1.97 15.74 -19.87
CA ASP A 310 0.63 15.38 -19.38
C ASP A 310 -0.26 14.82 -20.50
N ILE A 311 -0.19 15.40 -21.70
CA ILE A 311 -0.94 14.93 -22.88
C ILE A 311 -0.41 13.56 -23.33
N LEU A 312 0.90 13.44 -23.54
CA LEU A 312 1.52 12.21 -24.03
C LEU A 312 1.31 11.04 -23.05
N VAL A 313 1.44 11.27 -21.74
CA VAL A 313 1.14 10.27 -20.70
C VAL A 313 -0.34 9.90 -20.70
N ALA A 314 -1.25 10.86 -20.87
CA ALA A 314 -2.68 10.57 -20.96
C ALA A 314 -3.02 9.71 -22.20
N MET A 315 -2.30 9.88 -23.32
CA MET A 315 -2.48 9.04 -24.50
C MET A 315 -2.22 7.56 -24.20
N VAL A 316 -1.16 7.25 -23.45
CA VAL A 316 -0.70 5.89 -23.14
C VAL A 316 -1.23 5.35 -21.79
N THR A 317 -2.04 6.14 -21.07
CA THR A 317 -2.67 5.68 -19.84
C THR A 317 -3.69 4.60 -20.21
N PRO A 318 -3.56 3.37 -19.67
CA PRO A 318 -4.34 2.23 -20.15
C PRO A 318 -5.84 2.44 -19.92
N LEU A 319 -6.66 2.32 -20.96
CA LEU A 319 -8.07 1.95 -20.79
C LEU A 319 -8.16 0.42 -20.61
N PRO A 320 -9.13 -0.09 -19.83
CA PRO A 320 -9.30 -1.54 -19.64
C PRO A 320 -9.47 -2.28 -20.97
N GLY A 321 -8.67 -3.32 -21.23
CA GLY A 321 -8.82 -4.21 -22.40
C GLY A 321 -8.12 -3.77 -23.69
N HIS A 322 -6.97 -3.09 -23.59
CA HIS A 322 -6.26 -2.55 -24.75
C HIS A 322 -5.24 -3.48 -25.40
N TRP A 323 -5.14 -3.28 -26.72
CA TRP A 323 -4.32 -3.99 -27.69
C TRP A 323 -2.99 -3.26 -27.90
N PRO A 324 -1.98 -3.95 -28.44
CA PRO A 324 -0.73 -3.32 -28.86
C PRO A 324 -0.95 -2.15 -29.82
N TRP A 325 -0.17 -1.09 -29.67
CA TRP A 325 -0.19 0.08 -30.55
C TRP A 325 0.65 -0.17 -31.81
N PRO A 326 0.37 0.49 -32.94
CA PRO A 326 1.22 0.39 -34.12
C PRO A 326 2.65 0.83 -33.82
N ALA A 327 3.63 0.09 -34.37
CA ALA A 327 5.05 0.37 -34.14
C ALA A 327 5.46 1.84 -34.40
N PRO A 328 4.98 2.51 -35.47
CA PRO A 328 5.30 3.92 -35.70
C PRO A 328 4.84 4.86 -34.57
N ALA A 329 3.68 4.58 -33.95
CA ALA A 329 3.15 5.39 -32.85
C ALA A 329 4.01 5.24 -31.59
N VAL A 330 4.42 4.01 -31.27
CA VAL A 330 5.30 3.71 -30.13
C VAL A 330 6.68 4.38 -30.29
N LEU A 331 7.26 4.30 -31.49
CA LEU A 331 8.54 4.94 -31.78
C LEU A 331 8.43 6.48 -31.76
N ALA A 332 7.34 7.06 -32.26
CA ALA A 332 7.10 8.50 -32.20
C ALA A 332 6.97 9.01 -30.75
N LEU A 333 6.26 8.27 -29.88
CA LEU A 333 6.20 8.58 -28.44
C LEU A 333 7.56 8.49 -27.77
N THR A 334 8.34 7.46 -28.13
CA THR A 334 9.68 7.27 -27.57
C THR A 334 10.61 8.43 -27.93
N ALA A 335 10.50 8.95 -29.17
CA ALA A 335 11.24 10.11 -29.62
C ALA A 335 10.85 11.43 -28.91
N CYS A 336 9.78 11.44 -28.12
CA CYS A 336 9.42 12.60 -27.30
C CYS A 336 10.02 12.53 -25.90
N VAL A 337 10.51 11.37 -25.43
CA VAL A 337 10.92 11.18 -24.02
C VAL A 337 12.01 12.19 -23.62
N ASP A 338 13.05 12.36 -24.43
CA ASP A 338 14.16 13.27 -24.14
C ASP A 338 13.74 14.75 -24.02
N THR A 339 12.64 15.14 -24.67
CA THR A 339 12.10 16.52 -24.63
C THR A 339 11.29 16.84 -23.37
N LEU A 340 10.92 15.83 -22.57
CA LEU A 340 10.03 15.99 -21.42
C LEU A 340 10.78 16.28 -20.11
N PRO A 341 10.10 16.88 -19.11
CA PRO A 341 10.66 16.98 -17.77
C PRO A 341 10.72 15.60 -17.07
N PRO A 342 11.66 15.38 -16.13
CA PRO A 342 11.94 14.06 -15.55
C PRO A 342 10.75 13.26 -15.00
N PRO A 343 9.77 13.87 -14.28
CA PRO A 343 8.62 13.12 -13.78
C PRO A 343 7.79 12.54 -14.94
N GLN A 344 7.57 13.33 -15.98
CA GLN A 344 6.84 12.94 -17.18
C GLN A 344 7.64 11.96 -18.04
N GLN A 345 8.97 12.09 -18.11
CA GLN A 345 9.85 11.11 -18.75
C GLN A 345 9.66 9.72 -18.15
N ALA A 346 9.74 9.61 -16.81
CA ALA A 346 9.57 8.34 -16.12
C ALA A 346 8.16 7.76 -16.33
N SER A 347 7.11 8.59 -16.25
CA SER A 347 5.74 8.16 -16.51
C SER A 347 5.54 7.67 -17.94
N LEU A 348 6.05 8.38 -18.94
CA LEU A 348 5.93 8.01 -20.34
C LEU A 348 6.72 6.73 -20.65
N CYS A 349 7.95 6.60 -20.12
CA CYS A 349 8.77 5.40 -20.30
C CYS A 349 8.06 4.14 -19.79
N GLY A 350 7.46 4.22 -18.59
CA GLY A 350 6.72 3.10 -18.02
C GLY A 350 5.49 2.72 -18.87
N ALA A 351 4.82 3.70 -19.45
CA ALA A 351 3.62 3.45 -20.23
C ALA A 351 3.89 2.93 -21.64
N ILE A 352 4.97 3.38 -22.32
CA ILE A 352 5.38 2.92 -23.66
C ILE A 352 5.60 1.40 -23.69
N ALA A 353 6.21 0.84 -22.65
CA ALA A 353 6.49 -0.59 -22.59
C ALA A 353 5.24 -1.48 -22.54
N ASN A 354 4.08 -0.93 -22.13
CA ASN A 354 2.81 -1.66 -22.10
C ASN A 354 2.08 -1.69 -23.45
N VAL A 355 2.47 -0.82 -24.38
CA VAL A 355 1.76 -0.63 -25.65
C VAL A 355 2.57 -1.10 -26.86
N ALA A 356 3.79 -1.61 -26.67
CA ALA A 356 4.62 -2.11 -27.77
C ALA A 356 3.95 -3.32 -28.47
N PRO A 357 3.91 -3.36 -29.82
CA PRO A 357 3.25 -4.42 -30.58
C PRO A 357 4.02 -5.71 -30.73
N ASP A 358 5.34 -5.62 -30.70
CA ASP A 358 6.26 -6.70 -30.95
C ASP A 358 7.58 -6.44 -30.20
N GLU A 359 8.40 -7.49 -30.06
CA GLU A 359 9.66 -7.43 -29.33
C GLU A 359 10.69 -6.51 -29.99
N ASP A 360 10.66 -6.40 -31.32
CA ASP A 360 11.57 -5.53 -32.09
C ASP A 360 11.29 -4.05 -31.81
N THR A 361 10.02 -3.69 -31.75
CA THR A 361 9.57 -2.34 -31.41
C THR A 361 9.84 -2.05 -29.94
N LEU A 362 9.57 -3.01 -29.04
CA LEU A 362 9.92 -2.86 -27.63
C LEU A 362 11.44 -2.69 -27.45
N THR A 363 12.26 -3.44 -28.16
CA THR A 363 13.73 -3.34 -28.10
C THR A 363 14.22 -1.99 -28.58
N ARG A 364 13.73 -1.49 -29.71
CA ARG A 364 14.09 -0.15 -30.22
C ARG A 364 13.62 0.95 -29.26
N ALA A 365 12.38 0.87 -28.78
CA ALA A 365 11.84 1.82 -27.82
C ALA A 365 12.68 1.80 -26.52
N TRP A 366 13.01 0.62 -26.03
CA TRP A 366 13.84 0.42 -24.85
C TRP A 366 15.22 1.04 -24.98
N GLN A 367 15.91 0.81 -26.10
CA GLN A 367 17.23 1.38 -26.36
C GLN A 367 17.20 2.91 -26.32
N ALA A 368 16.18 3.53 -26.93
CA ALA A 368 16.02 4.97 -26.90
C ALA A 368 15.66 5.50 -25.50
N MET A 369 14.78 4.82 -24.76
CA MET A 369 14.47 5.19 -23.37
C MET A 369 15.69 5.05 -22.43
N LEU A 370 16.50 4.01 -22.63
CA LEU A 370 17.75 3.81 -21.90
C LEU A 370 18.76 4.91 -22.23
N ALA A 371 18.91 5.29 -23.51
CA ALA A 371 19.76 6.39 -23.91
C ALA A 371 19.30 7.73 -23.29
N ALA A 372 17.98 7.99 -23.26
CA ALA A 372 17.42 9.15 -22.59
C ALA A 372 17.73 9.13 -21.07
N CYS A 373 17.61 7.96 -20.43
CA CYS A 373 17.98 7.76 -19.04
C CYS A 373 19.48 8.05 -18.79
N GLN A 374 20.36 7.57 -19.67
CA GLN A 374 21.80 7.81 -19.59
C GLN A 374 22.18 9.29 -19.82
N ALA A 375 21.40 10.02 -20.62
CA ALA A 375 21.60 11.44 -20.86
C ALA A 375 21.07 12.33 -19.70
N ALA A 376 20.10 11.85 -18.93
CA ALA A 376 19.50 12.60 -17.83
C ALA A 376 20.48 12.87 -16.68
N ALA A 377 20.18 13.90 -15.87
CA ALA A 377 20.96 14.20 -14.66
C ALA A 377 20.81 13.07 -13.62
N PRO A 378 21.81 12.79 -12.76
CA PRO A 378 21.77 11.66 -11.83
C PRO A 378 20.51 11.59 -10.94
N SER A 379 19.96 12.74 -10.53
CA SER A 379 18.71 12.83 -9.74
C SER A 379 17.48 12.33 -10.49
N ASP A 380 17.51 12.44 -11.81
CA ASP A 380 16.39 12.16 -12.72
C ASP A 380 16.47 10.75 -13.30
N ARG A 381 17.65 10.12 -13.26
CA ARG A 381 17.86 8.73 -13.66
C ARG A 381 17.12 7.74 -12.77
N GLU A 382 17.08 7.97 -11.46
CA GLU A 382 16.47 7.01 -10.52
C GLU A 382 14.97 6.76 -10.80
N PRO A 383 14.12 7.78 -10.99
CA PRO A 383 12.73 7.57 -11.38
C PRO A 383 12.58 6.84 -12.71
N MET A 384 13.41 7.15 -13.71
CA MET A 384 13.38 6.51 -15.03
C MET A 384 13.78 5.03 -14.95
N ILE A 385 14.85 4.71 -14.24
CA ILE A 385 15.30 3.32 -14.02
C ILE A 385 14.20 2.50 -13.34
N ARG A 386 13.48 3.07 -12.37
CA ARG A 386 12.37 2.38 -11.70
C ARG A 386 11.19 2.13 -12.64
N ALA A 387 10.86 3.09 -13.49
CA ALA A 387 9.84 2.91 -14.50
C ALA A 387 10.23 1.78 -15.47
N LEU A 388 11.46 1.81 -15.99
CA LEU A 388 11.99 0.78 -16.89
C LEU A 388 12.02 -0.61 -16.24
N ALA A 389 12.44 -0.70 -14.96
CA ALA A 389 12.48 -1.95 -14.22
C ALA A 389 11.10 -2.63 -14.16
N THR A 390 10.03 -1.86 -14.00
CA THR A 390 8.66 -2.38 -13.90
C THR A 390 8.23 -3.16 -15.16
N TYR A 391 8.85 -2.89 -16.31
CA TYR A 391 8.43 -3.41 -17.61
C TYR A 391 9.54 -4.10 -18.39
N ILE A 392 10.54 -4.63 -17.69
CA ILE A 392 11.72 -5.24 -18.30
C ILE A 392 11.39 -6.48 -19.17
N ALA A 393 10.33 -7.20 -18.82
CA ALA A 393 9.83 -8.37 -19.53
C ALA A 393 8.75 -8.06 -20.59
N GLY A 394 8.37 -6.79 -20.76
CA GLY A 394 7.17 -6.42 -21.52
C GLY A 394 5.87 -6.61 -20.71
N GLY A 395 4.74 -6.29 -21.33
CA GLY A 395 3.41 -6.48 -20.75
C GLY A 395 3.03 -7.96 -20.56
N PRO A 396 2.02 -8.28 -19.72
CA PRO A 396 1.66 -9.64 -19.33
C PRO A 396 1.13 -10.55 -20.46
N GLU A 397 0.88 -10.00 -21.66
CA GLU A 397 0.33 -10.73 -22.82
C GLU A 397 1.41 -11.13 -23.84
N PHE A 398 2.68 -10.79 -23.61
CA PHE A 398 3.76 -11.10 -24.55
C PHE A 398 4.23 -12.55 -24.37
N VAL A 399 3.72 -13.46 -25.19
CA VAL A 399 4.29 -14.81 -25.38
C VAL A 399 4.91 -14.86 -26.78
N PRO A 400 6.24 -14.77 -26.91
CA PRO A 400 6.91 -14.84 -28.20
C PRO A 400 6.88 -16.25 -28.80
N ASP A 401 6.89 -16.31 -30.13
CA ASP A 401 6.99 -17.57 -30.89
C ASP A 401 8.36 -18.27 -30.71
N ASP A 402 9.41 -17.50 -30.40
CA ASP A 402 10.76 -17.99 -30.06
C ASP A 402 11.19 -17.53 -28.67
N MET A 403 11.19 -18.47 -27.72
CA MET A 403 11.59 -18.22 -26.34
C MET A 403 13.08 -17.86 -26.19
N ALA A 404 13.96 -18.33 -27.07
CA ALA A 404 15.40 -18.14 -26.93
C ALA A 404 15.84 -16.69 -27.23
N ASP A 405 15.23 -16.06 -28.24
CA ASP A 405 15.51 -14.67 -28.58
C ASP A 405 14.88 -13.71 -27.57
N PHE A 406 13.69 -14.02 -27.06
CA PHE A 406 13.08 -13.30 -25.95
C PHE A 406 13.93 -13.33 -24.68
N ASP A 407 14.43 -14.50 -24.30
CA ASP A 407 15.32 -14.65 -23.15
C ASP A 407 16.61 -13.82 -23.32
N ARG A 408 17.17 -13.78 -24.53
CA ARG A 408 18.35 -12.96 -24.84
C ARG A 408 18.05 -11.47 -24.69
N ALA A 409 16.91 -11.01 -25.20
CA ALA A 409 16.51 -9.61 -25.13
C ALA A 409 16.25 -9.15 -23.69
N VAL A 410 15.48 -9.93 -22.92
CA VAL A 410 15.23 -9.66 -21.49
C VAL A 410 16.53 -9.65 -20.69
N ARG A 411 17.47 -10.58 -20.97
CA ARG A 411 18.81 -10.58 -20.34
C ARG A 411 19.59 -9.31 -20.64
N ALA A 412 19.59 -8.85 -21.89
CA ALA A 412 20.28 -7.64 -22.29
C ALA A 412 19.71 -6.41 -21.56
N ARG A 413 18.38 -6.30 -21.46
CA ARG A 413 17.70 -5.23 -20.71
C ARG A 413 18.02 -5.28 -19.21
N TRP A 414 18.04 -6.48 -18.62
CA TRP A 414 18.42 -6.71 -17.22
C TRP A 414 19.85 -6.24 -16.93
N ASN A 415 20.80 -6.67 -17.74
CA ASN A 415 22.21 -6.28 -17.58
C ASN A 415 22.42 -4.78 -17.75
N ALA A 416 21.70 -4.15 -18.70
CA ALA A 416 21.74 -2.71 -18.87
C ALA A 416 21.22 -1.96 -17.63
N LEU A 417 20.09 -2.38 -17.06
CA LEU A 417 19.57 -1.75 -15.84
C LEU A 417 20.47 -1.97 -14.62
N LEU A 418 21.07 -3.16 -14.47
CA LEU A 418 22.06 -3.40 -13.42
C LEU A 418 23.23 -2.42 -13.53
N ALA A 419 23.73 -2.19 -14.76
CA ALA A 419 24.81 -1.22 -15.01
C ALA A 419 24.36 0.21 -14.63
N GLU A 420 23.16 0.63 -15.02
CA GLU A 420 22.66 1.97 -14.67
C GLU A 420 22.48 2.16 -13.16
N VAL A 421 21.93 1.17 -12.44
CA VAL A 421 21.81 1.23 -10.97
C VAL A 421 23.19 1.28 -10.31
N SER A 422 24.17 0.55 -10.86
CA SER A 422 25.54 0.57 -10.35
C SER A 422 26.24 1.93 -10.56
N ALA A 423 25.84 2.69 -11.57
CA ALA A 423 26.35 4.04 -11.87
C ALA A 423 25.70 5.14 -11.02
N LEU A 424 24.54 4.88 -10.39
CA LEU A 424 23.89 5.83 -9.49
C LEU A 424 24.73 6.11 -8.24
N SER A 425 24.59 7.31 -7.68
CA SER A 425 25.13 7.62 -6.35
C SER A 425 24.51 6.72 -5.28
N VAL A 426 25.24 6.52 -4.18
CA VAL A 426 24.81 5.65 -3.06
C VAL A 426 23.41 6.04 -2.56
N THR A 427 23.13 7.33 -2.43
CA THR A 427 21.85 7.87 -1.93
C THR A 427 20.64 7.51 -2.81
N LEU A 428 20.84 7.37 -4.12
CA LEU A 428 19.77 7.07 -5.08
C LEU A 428 19.63 5.57 -5.37
N ARG A 429 20.71 4.81 -5.14
CA ARG A 429 20.80 3.40 -5.48
C ARG A 429 19.83 2.50 -4.71
N HIS A 430 19.51 2.83 -3.46
CA HIS A 430 18.62 2.00 -2.63
C HIS A 430 17.24 1.77 -3.27
N ARG A 431 16.56 2.84 -3.70
CA ARG A 431 15.21 2.74 -4.29
C ARG A 431 15.21 2.06 -5.65
N ALA A 432 16.22 2.34 -6.48
CA ALA A 432 16.38 1.68 -7.77
C ALA A 432 16.63 0.16 -7.61
N THR A 433 17.45 -0.23 -6.62
CA THR A 433 17.71 -1.65 -6.30
C THR A 433 16.44 -2.37 -5.86
N LEU A 434 15.59 -1.73 -5.04
CA LEU A 434 14.30 -2.30 -4.65
C LEU A 434 13.36 -2.52 -5.84
N ALA A 435 13.34 -1.61 -6.82
CA ALA A 435 12.54 -1.77 -8.02
C ALA A 435 13.04 -2.92 -8.91
N LEU A 436 14.36 -3.13 -8.99
CA LEU A 436 14.92 -4.30 -9.69
C LEU A 436 14.57 -5.62 -9.00
N ILE A 437 14.51 -5.66 -7.68
CA ILE A 437 14.03 -6.85 -6.96
C ILE A 437 12.58 -7.14 -7.37
N ASP A 438 11.72 -6.13 -7.41
CA ASP A 438 10.32 -6.31 -7.81
C ASP A 438 10.21 -6.79 -9.25
N ALA A 439 10.96 -6.18 -10.17
CA ALA A 439 11.05 -6.59 -11.57
C ALA A 439 11.49 -8.05 -11.75
N SER A 440 12.49 -8.47 -10.98
CA SER A 440 13.03 -9.84 -11.05
C SER A 440 12.08 -10.91 -10.54
N THR A 441 10.94 -10.53 -9.94
CA THR A 441 9.89 -11.51 -9.57
C THR A 441 8.97 -11.89 -10.72
N VAL A 442 9.02 -11.16 -11.85
CA VAL A 442 8.25 -11.48 -13.06
C VAL A 442 8.76 -12.80 -13.67
N PRO A 443 7.88 -13.77 -14.00
CA PRO A 443 8.29 -15.10 -14.45
C PRO A 443 9.32 -15.09 -15.59
N ALA A 444 9.11 -14.26 -16.61
CA ALA A 444 10.03 -14.09 -17.74
C ALA A 444 11.47 -13.74 -17.30
N VAL A 445 11.63 -12.86 -16.31
CA VAL A 445 12.95 -12.48 -15.77
C VAL A 445 13.54 -13.61 -14.93
N ARG A 446 12.70 -14.37 -14.21
CA ARG A 446 13.16 -15.52 -13.40
C ARG A 446 13.78 -16.61 -14.26
N TYR A 447 13.23 -16.93 -15.44
CA TYR A 447 13.74 -17.97 -16.34
C TYR A 447 15.11 -17.61 -16.94
N VAL A 448 15.28 -16.36 -17.36
CA VAL A 448 16.56 -15.85 -17.88
C VAL A 448 17.70 -15.97 -16.86
N ASP A 449 17.38 -15.91 -15.58
CA ASP A 449 18.36 -15.80 -14.50
C ASP A 449 18.84 -17.15 -13.92
N GLU A 450 18.40 -18.29 -14.48
CA GLU A 450 18.79 -19.63 -13.99
C GLU A 450 20.30 -19.94 -14.09
N SER A 451 21.07 -19.12 -14.83
CA SER A 451 22.50 -19.30 -15.04
C SER A 451 23.40 -18.42 -14.15
N ALA A 452 22.89 -17.36 -13.51
CA ALA A 452 23.72 -16.38 -12.81
C ALA A 452 23.00 -15.60 -11.69
N SER A 453 22.29 -16.29 -10.79
CA SER A 453 21.70 -15.77 -9.52
C SER A 453 21.68 -14.24 -9.41
N ALA A 454 20.60 -13.60 -9.87
CA ALA A 454 20.33 -12.17 -9.75
C ALA A 454 20.51 -11.68 -8.32
N VAL A 455 20.29 -12.55 -7.34
CA VAL A 455 20.58 -12.29 -5.93
C VAL A 455 22.03 -11.81 -5.72
N LEU A 456 23.03 -12.39 -6.37
CA LEU A 456 24.41 -11.88 -6.28
C LEU A 456 24.55 -10.46 -6.80
N HIS A 457 24.01 -10.20 -7.99
CA HIS A 457 24.08 -8.87 -8.60
C HIS A 457 23.34 -7.83 -7.74
N LEU A 458 22.16 -8.17 -7.22
CA LEU A 458 21.35 -7.30 -6.37
C LEU A 458 21.99 -7.07 -4.99
N LEU A 459 22.64 -8.07 -4.40
CA LEU A 459 23.42 -7.92 -3.18
C LEU A 459 24.70 -7.09 -3.41
N ALA A 460 25.36 -7.24 -4.55
CA ALA A 460 26.50 -6.42 -4.94
C ALA A 460 26.11 -4.94 -5.06
N LEU A 461 24.96 -4.64 -5.69
CA LEU A 461 24.41 -3.28 -5.76
C LEU A 461 24.10 -2.69 -4.38
N ALA A 462 23.72 -3.53 -3.41
CA ALA A 462 23.44 -3.11 -2.05
C ALA A 462 24.71 -2.86 -1.22
N THR A 463 25.84 -3.46 -1.56
CA THR A 463 27.08 -3.42 -0.76
C THR A 463 27.51 -2.01 -0.30
N PRO A 464 27.48 -0.96 -1.14
CA PRO A 464 27.87 0.40 -0.73
C PRO A 464 26.79 1.19 0.02
N LEU A 465 25.57 0.65 0.16
CA LEU A 465 24.49 1.30 0.89
C LEU A 465 24.74 1.29 2.42
N SER A 466 24.03 2.16 3.15
CA SER A 466 24.06 2.12 4.61
C SER A 466 23.52 0.79 5.15
N ALA A 467 23.92 0.42 6.38
CA ALA A 467 23.48 -0.83 7.00
C ALA A 467 21.95 -0.99 7.06
N ALA A 468 21.22 0.11 7.30
CA ALA A 468 19.76 0.11 7.34
C ALA A 468 19.13 -0.10 5.95
N GLU A 469 19.70 0.52 4.91
CA GLU A 469 19.23 0.34 3.52
C GLU A 469 19.55 -1.06 3.01
N ARG A 470 20.75 -1.59 3.28
CA ARG A 470 21.11 -2.99 2.98
C ARG A 470 20.14 -3.97 3.64
N ALA A 471 19.77 -3.72 4.90
CA ALA A 471 18.77 -4.53 5.59
C ALA A 471 17.40 -4.47 4.89
N GLY A 472 17.01 -3.31 4.35
CA GLY A 472 15.81 -3.15 3.53
C GLY A 472 15.85 -3.97 2.24
N VAL A 473 16.97 -3.92 1.50
CA VAL A 473 17.18 -4.71 0.28
C VAL A 473 17.12 -6.22 0.58
N ILE A 474 17.85 -6.69 1.59
CA ILE A 474 17.87 -8.10 1.98
C ILE A 474 16.49 -8.57 2.46
N ALA A 475 15.76 -7.74 3.22
CA ALA A 475 14.39 -8.05 3.62
C ALA A 475 13.45 -8.16 2.41
N ARG A 476 13.63 -7.31 1.37
CA ARG A 476 12.82 -7.37 0.15
C ARG A 476 13.17 -8.61 -0.68
N LEU A 477 14.44 -8.96 -0.82
CA LEU A 477 14.89 -10.21 -1.45
C LEU A 477 14.29 -11.43 -0.75
N ALA A 478 14.37 -11.49 0.59
CA ALA A 478 13.78 -12.57 1.37
C ALA A 478 12.24 -12.65 1.22
N ALA A 479 11.57 -11.52 0.98
CA ALA A 479 10.13 -11.48 0.73
C ALA A 479 9.74 -11.85 -0.71
N SER A 480 10.67 -11.84 -1.65
CA SER A 480 10.45 -12.09 -3.07
C SER A 480 10.43 -13.60 -3.38
N GLY A 481 10.08 -13.97 -4.62
CA GLY A 481 10.13 -15.36 -5.06
C GLY A 481 11.54 -15.93 -5.24
N HIS A 482 12.60 -15.12 -5.17
CA HIS A 482 13.98 -15.62 -5.15
C HIS A 482 14.28 -16.49 -3.93
N ALA A 483 13.56 -16.24 -2.82
CA ALA A 483 13.65 -17.03 -1.61
C ALA A 483 13.16 -18.48 -1.80
N GLU A 484 12.56 -18.82 -2.94
CA GLU A 484 12.08 -20.17 -3.28
C GLU A 484 13.17 -21.06 -3.91
N ARG A 485 14.33 -20.49 -4.27
CA ARG A 485 15.50 -21.23 -4.79
C ARG A 485 16.50 -21.47 -3.67
N HIS A 486 17.01 -22.69 -3.57
CA HIS A 486 17.92 -23.12 -2.49
C HIS A 486 19.19 -22.25 -2.38
N ASP A 487 19.92 -22.07 -3.48
CA ASP A 487 21.20 -21.35 -3.46
C ASP A 487 21.02 -19.84 -3.20
N ASP A 488 19.91 -19.26 -3.66
CA ASP A 488 19.55 -17.87 -3.42
C ASP A 488 19.14 -17.64 -1.97
N TRP A 489 18.38 -18.56 -1.37
CA TRP A 489 18.04 -18.54 0.05
C TRP A 489 19.29 -18.54 0.93
N GLY A 490 20.26 -19.40 0.65
CA GLY A 490 21.55 -19.41 1.35
C GLY A 490 22.29 -18.08 1.25
N ARG A 491 22.30 -17.46 0.07
CA ARG A 491 22.94 -16.13 -0.15
C ARG A 491 22.23 -15.02 0.62
N ILE A 492 20.91 -14.98 0.59
CA ILE A 492 20.09 -13.97 1.28
C ILE A 492 20.28 -14.07 2.80
N THR A 493 20.23 -15.28 3.35
CA THR A 493 20.38 -15.52 4.79
C THR A 493 21.80 -15.19 5.28
N ASN A 494 22.83 -15.55 4.51
CA ASN A 494 24.21 -15.16 4.80
C ASN A 494 24.41 -13.64 4.77
N ALA A 495 23.83 -12.97 3.78
CA ALA A 495 23.86 -11.51 3.70
C ALA A 495 23.15 -10.85 4.90
N ALA A 496 22.02 -11.41 5.36
CA ALA A 496 21.33 -10.94 6.55
C ALA A 496 22.18 -11.10 7.82
N ALA A 497 22.86 -12.25 7.98
CA ALA A 497 23.73 -12.52 9.12
C ALA A 497 24.97 -11.60 9.14
N ALA A 498 25.49 -11.23 7.97
CA ALA A 498 26.63 -10.33 7.83
C ALA A 498 26.32 -8.85 8.14
N LEU A 499 25.04 -8.45 8.28
CA LEU A 499 24.68 -7.10 8.68
C LEU A 499 25.17 -6.78 10.10
N PRO A 500 25.39 -5.49 10.44
CA PRO A 500 25.62 -5.08 11.83
C PRO A 500 24.43 -5.47 12.75
N PRO A 501 24.67 -5.88 14.01
CA PRO A 501 23.64 -6.40 14.92
C PRO A 501 22.38 -5.54 15.04
N GLU A 502 22.54 -4.22 15.06
CA GLU A 502 21.47 -3.23 15.17
C GLU A 502 20.56 -3.17 13.92
N SER A 503 21.08 -3.58 12.75
CA SER A 503 20.37 -3.53 11.47
C SER A 503 19.83 -4.88 11.00
N ARG A 504 20.15 -5.99 11.69
CA ARG A 504 19.73 -7.37 11.31
C ARG A 504 18.22 -7.61 11.41
N TYR A 505 17.55 -6.95 12.36
CA TYR A 505 16.17 -7.28 12.74
C TYR A 505 15.15 -7.30 11.58
N PRO A 506 15.09 -6.29 10.67
CA PRO A 506 14.12 -6.28 9.58
C PRO A 506 14.27 -7.48 8.63
N ALA A 507 15.51 -7.80 8.24
CA ALA A 507 15.81 -8.92 7.35
C ALA A 507 15.50 -10.26 8.01
N LEU A 508 15.98 -10.47 9.24
CA LEU A 508 15.75 -11.72 9.99
C LEU A 508 14.27 -11.97 10.30
N LEU A 509 13.47 -10.92 10.50
CA LEU A 509 12.02 -11.07 10.67
C LEU A 509 11.33 -11.64 9.42
N VAL A 510 11.72 -11.18 8.24
CA VAL A 510 11.14 -11.68 6.98
C VAL A 510 11.59 -13.11 6.74
N ILE A 511 12.89 -13.39 6.93
CA ILE A 511 13.48 -14.74 6.81
C ILE A 511 12.77 -15.73 7.75
N ALA A 512 12.62 -15.39 9.04
CA ALA A 512 11.96 -16.26 10.01
C ALA A 512 10.51 -16.60 9.61
N ARG A 513 9.75 -15.63 9.11
CA ARG A 513 8.37 -15.85 8.65
C ARG A 513 8.31 -16.73 7.41
N ARG A 514 9.20 -16.50 6.44
CA ARG A 514 9.27 -17.31 5.22
C ARG A 514 9.67 -18.74 5.51
N MET A 515 10.68 -18.93 6.36
CA MET A 515 11.12 -20.25 6.82
C MET A 515 9.97 -21.04 7.47
N LEU A 516 9.19 -20.42 8.37
CA LEU A 516 8.02 -21.06 8.99
C LEU A 516 6.90 -21.33 7.97
N GLY A 517 6.69 -20.42 7.01
CA GLY A 517 5.75 -20.65 5.92
C GLY A 517 6.13 -21.84 5.04
N PHE A 518 7.41 -22.01 4.70
CA PHE A 518 7.90 -23.17 3.96
C PHE A 518 7.72 -24.47 4.73
N ALA A 519 8.08 -24.47 6.02
CA ALA A 519 7.92 -25.62 6.90
C ALA A 519 6.45 -26.08 7.01
N ALA A 520 5.52 -25.14 7.16
CA ALA A 520 4.09 -25.44 7.25
C ALA A 520 3.48 -25.91 5.91
N ALA A 521 4.05 -25.48 4.77
CA ALA A 521 3.58 -25.89 3.44
C ALA A 521 4.06 -27.30 3.06
N GLN A 522 5.26 -27.71 3.47
CA GLN A 522 5.80 -29.05 3.17
C GLN A 522 5.04 -30.18 3.88
N GLU A 523 4.39 -29.90 5.02
CA GLU A 523 3.50 -30.87 5.66
C GLU A 523 2.27 -31.22 4.79
N ASN A 524 2.02 -30.48 3.69
CA ASN A 524 0.84 -30.65 2.84
C ASN A 524 1.09 -30.93 1.33
N ALA A 525 2.31 -30.84 0.77
CA ALA A 525 2.59 -31.19 -0.65
C ALA A 525 4.10 -31.28 -1.05
N GLU A 526 4.35 -32.01 -2.15
CA GLU A 526 5.59 -32.49 -2.82
C GLU A 526 6.69 -31.47 -3.22
N LEU A 527 6.78 -30.29 -2.60
CA LEU A 527 7.85 -29.33 -2.92
C LEU A 527 9.11 -29.57 -2.08
N GLN A 528 9.81 -30.68 -2.36
CA GLN A 528 11.13 -30.95 -1.78
C GLN A 528 12.22 -30.23 -2.58
N TRP A 529 12.96 -29.28 -1.96
CA TRP A 529 14.21 -28.78 -2.56
C TRP A 529 15.30 -29.84 -2.43
N THR A 530 15.62 -30.51 -3.53
CA THR A 530 16.72 -31.49 -3.60
C THR A 530 18.04 -30.76 -3.80
N GLY A 531 18.76 -30.46 -2.73
CA GLY A 531 20.09 -29.87 -2.81
C GLY A 531 20.82 -29.89 -1.47
N ILE A 532 21.91 -30.66 -1.38
CA ILE A 532 22.83 -30.66 -0.24
C ILE A 532 23.93 -29.66 -0.56
N ASN A 533 23.91 -28.48 0.06
CA ASN A 533 25.01 -27.51 -0.06
C ASN A 533 25.52 -27.18 1.35
N PRO A 534 26.84 -27.21 1.62
CA PRO A 534 27.42 -26.95 2.92
C PRO A 534 27.44 -25.43 3.20
N GLY A 535 26.28 -24.86 3.48
CA GLY A 535 26.13 -23.52 4.05
C GLY A 535 25.95 -23.58 5.58
N PRO A 536 25.89 -22.42 6.27
CA PRO A 536 25.48 -22.41 7.67
C PRO A 536 24.08 -23.03 7.81
N PRO A 537 23.73 -23.59 8.99
CA PRO A 537 22.60 -24.50 9.16
C PRO A 537 21.23 -23.91 8.79
N PHE A 538 21.07 -22.60 8.64
CA PHE A 538 19.83 -21.92 8.23
C PHE A 538 19.71 -21.65 6.72
N ALA A 539 20.71 -22.06 5.92
CA ALA A 539 20.80 -21.81 4.48
C ALA A 539 20.05 -22.84 3.61
N THR A 540 19.44 -23.87 4.20
CA THR A 540 18.62 -24.84 3.47
C THR A 540 17.15 -24.76 3.91
N GLN A 541 16.23 -25.23 3.08
CA GLN A 541 14.80 -25.25 3.42
C GLN A 541 14.57 -26.12 4.67
N PRO A 542 13.67 -25.71 5.58
CA PRO A 542 13.28 -26.59 6.67
C PRO A 542 12.40 -27.73 6.16
N LEU A 543 12.70 -28.97 6.57
CA LEU A 543 11.94 -30.18 6.25
C LEU A 543 10.67 -30.38 7.10
N GLY A 544 10.19 -29.31 7.75
CA GLY A 544 9.09 -29.32 8.71
C GLY A 544 9.31 -28.31 9.83
N LEU A 545 8.31 -28.17 10.71
CA LEU A 545 8.35 -27.15 11.78
C LEU A 545 9.44 -27.39 12.82
N ASP A 546 9.77 -28.64 13.15
CA ASP A 546 10.85 -28.98 14.10
C ASP A 546 12.24 -28.61 13.55
N ASP A 547 12.46 -28.84 12.25
CA ASP A 547 13.69 -28.43 11.57
C ASP A 547 13.77 -26.89 11.47
N ALA A 548 12.66 -26.22 11.17
CA ALA A 548 12.58 -24.76 11.20
C ALA A 548 12.90 -24.19 12.59
N ALA A 549 12.44 -24.82 13.67
CA ALA A 549 12.75 -24.40 15.03
C ALA A 549 14.26 -24.50 15.32
N THR A 550 14.87 -25.62 14.94
CA THR A 550 16.31 -25.85 15.12
C THR A 550 17.14 -24.79 14.40
N ARG A 551 16.68 -24.35 13.22
CA ARG A 551 17.34 -23.32 12.39
C ARG A 551 17.04 -21.90 12.82
N LEU A 552 15.89 -21.65 13.43
CA LEU A 552 15.49 -20.33 13.95
C LEU A 552 16.35 -19.92 15.15
N ARG A 553 16.80 -20.88 15.97
CA ARG A 553 17.58 -20.59 17.18
C ARG A 553 18.90 -19.84 16.90
N PRO A 554 19.76 -20.28 15.97
CA PRO A 554 20.93 -19.49 15.54
C PRO A 554 20.56 -18.08 15.06
N LEU A 555 19.44 -17.90 14.35
CA LEU A 555 19.02 -16.57 13.88
C LEU A 555 18.62 -15.64 15.03
N LEU A 556 17.99 -16.18 16.07
CA LEU A 556 17.67 -15.44 17.29
C LEU A 556 18.94 -15.02 18.05
N ASP A 557 19.95 -15.89 18.07
CA ASP A 557 21.24 -15.63 18.72
C ASP A 557 22.07 -14.55 18.00
N LEU A 558 21.82 -14.30 16.71
CA LEU A 558 22.43 -13.20 15.96
C LEU A 558 21.89 -11.81 16.35
N LEU A 559 20.81 -11.74 17.13
CA LEU A 559 20.16 -10.49 17.53
C LEU A 559 20.51 -10.09 18.96
N PRO A 560 20.67 -8.78 19.24
CA PRO A 560 20.66 -8.28 20.61
C PRO A 560 19.36 -8.67 21.33
N ALA A 561 19.42 -8.88 22.65
CA ALA A 561 18.30 -9.38 23.46
C ALA A 561 16.97 -8.65 23.19
N ALA A 562 16.98 -7.32 23.07
CA ALA A 562 15.77 -6.53 22.78
C ALA A 562 15.13 -6.87 21.42
N HIS A 563 15.95 -7.10 20.39
CA HIS A 563 15.47 -7.48 19.05
C HIS A 563 15.10 -8.97 18.96
N ARG A 564 15.83 -9.83 19.68
CA ARG A 564 15.53 -11.26 19.85
C ARG A 564 14.13 -11.47 20.41
N HIS A 565 13.82 -10.83 21.55
CA HIS A 565 12.49 -10.92 22.17
C HIS A 565 11.38 -10.39 21.25
N ARG A 566 11.66 -9.30 20.54
CA ARG A 566 10.70 -8.72 19.59
C ARG A 566 10.46 -9.66 18.40
N LEU A 567 11.50 -10.35 17.91
CA LEU A 567 11.38 -11.33 16.85
C LEU A 567 10.57 -12.54 17.32
N ALA A 568 10.90 -13.10 18.49
CA ALA A 568 10.16 -14.21 19.09
C ALA A 568 8.65 -13.89 19.23
N ALA A 569 8.30 -12.72 19.78
CA ALA A 569 6.90 -12.29 19.87
C ALA A 569 6.21 -12.18 18.50
N LYS A 570 6.92 -11.76 17.45
CA LYS A 570 6.38 -11.72 16.08
C LYS A 570 6.24 -13.10 15.45
N VAL A 571 7.08 -14.05 15.83
CA VAL A 571 6.97 -15.45 15.43
C VAL A 571 5.78 -16.11 16.12
N CYS A 572 5.60 -15.94 17.44
CA CYS A 572 4.41 -16.45 18.16
C CYS A 572 3.10 -16.01 17.47
N ARG A 573 2.99 -14.72 17.16
CA ARG A 573 1.85 -14.18 16.41
C ARG A 573 1.66 -14.81 15.03
N HIS A 574 2.77 -15.06 14.33
CA HIS A 574 2.69 -15.68 13.00
C HIS A 574 2.15 -17.11 13.12
N MET A 575 2.63 -17.88 14.10
CA MET A 575 2.16 -19.24 14.37
C MET A 575 0.67 -19.28 14.69
N ALA A 576 0.21 -18.43 15.63
CA ALA A 576 -1.19 -18.39 16.06
C ALA A 576 -2.22 -18.12 14.95
N HIS A 577 -1.81 -17.43 13.87
CA HIS A 577 -2.75 -16.94 12.86
C HIS A 577 -2.51 -17.46 11.45
N ARG A 578 -1.33 -18.01 11.15
CA ARG A 578 -0.93 -18.36 9.78
C ARG A 578 -0.45 -19.79 9.62
N VAL A 579 -0.11 -20.48 10.71
CA VAL A 579 0.40 -21.85 10.65
C VAL A 579 -0.64 -22.79 11.25
N GLY A 580 -1.10 -23.73 10.44
CA GLY A 580 -2.17 -24.67 10.80
C GLY A 580 -1.70 -25.94 11.51
N SER A 581 -0.41 -26.07 11.80
CA SER A 581 0.21 -27.28 12.34
C SER A 581 0.97 -27.04 13.64
N TRP A 582 1.36 -28.13 14.29
CA TRP A 582 1.97 -28.15 15.62
C TRP A 582 3.43 -28.62 15.59
N SER A 583 4.25 -28.03 16.45
CA SER A 583 5.62 -28.48 16.71
C SER A 583 5.97 -28.25 18.17
N SER A 584 6.26 -29.34 18.89
CA SER A 584 6.66 -29.29 20.29
C SER A 584 8.06 -28.66 20.46
N VAL A 585 8.95 -28.84 19.47
CA VAL A 585 10.29 -28.24 19.45
C VAL A 585 10.20 -26.72 19.28
N LEU A 586 9.38 -26.24 18.33
CA LEU A 586 9.15 -24.82 18.11
C LEU A 586 8.44 -24.18 19.30
N PHE A 587 7.45 -24.86 19.86
CA PHE A 587 6.77 -24.41 21.07
C PHE A 587 7.77 -24.24 22.22
N SER A 588 8.60 -25.25 22.49
CA SER A 588 9.62 -25.20 23.54
C SER A 588 10.63 -24.08 23.33
N LEU A 589 11.08 -23.86 22.09
CA LEU A 589 11.95 -22.75 21.74
C LEU A 589 11.29 -21.40 22.06
N LEU A 590 10.05 -21.18 21.63
CA LEU A 590 9.35 -19.92 21.84
C LEU A 590 9.03 -19.68 23.32
N VAL A 591 8.70 -20.73 24.07
CA VAL A 591 8.56 -20.67 25.53
C VAL A 591 9.86 -20.20 26.18
N HIS A 592 11.00 -20.78 25.80
CA HIS A 592 12.30 -20.39 26.33
C HIS A 592 12.61 -18.90 26.04
N GLU A 593 12.34 -18.45 24.82
CA GLU A 593 12.49 -17.04 24.44
C GLU A 593 11.57 -16.10 25.22
N VAL A 594 10.32 -16.53 25.46
CA VAL A 594 9.33 -15.78 26.24
C VAL A 594 9.71 -15.71 27.71
N ASP A 595 10.24 -16.79 28.27
CA ASP A 595 10.73 -16.87 29.65
C ASP A 595 11.84 -15.85 29.89
N ALA A 596 12.79 -15.78 28.96
CA ALA A 596 13.91 -14.82 28.96
C ALA A 596 13.48 -13.35 28.76
N MET A 597 12.24 -13.08 28.33
CA MET A 597 11.75 -11.71 28.18
C MET A 597 11.62 -11.02 29.55
N PRO A 598 12.09 -9.77 29.69
CA PRO A 598 11.97 -9.02 30.94
C PRO A 598 10.49 -8.85 31.33
N PHE A 599 10.21 -9.03 32.62
CA PHE A 599 8.86 -9.12 33.23
C PHE A 599 7.95 -7.90 33.00
N THR A 600 8.47 -6.78 32.52
CA THR A 600 7.73 -5.52 32.33
C THR A 600 7.25 -5.28 30.89
N HIS A 601 7.50 -6.22 29.98
CA HIS A 601 7.21 -6.01 28.56
C HIS A 601 5.82 -6.51 28.15
N ALA A 602 4.95 -5.61 27.69
CA ALA A 602 3.72 -5.95 26.95
C ALA A 602 3.96 -6.88 25.73
N CYS A 603 5.21 -6.98 25.26
CA CYS A 603 5.62 -7.98 24.28
C CYS A 603 5.54 -9.42 24.82
N LYS A 604 5.83 -9.64 26.11
CA LYS A 604 5.76 -10.94 26.79
C LYS A 604 4.30 -11.41 26.89
N ALA A 605 3.40 -10.56 27.41
CA ALA A 605 1.97 -10.87 27.50
C ALA A 605 1.37 -11.25 26.13
N GLY A 606 1.72 -10.51 25.07
CA GLY A 606 1.28 -10.85 23.71
C GLY A 606 1.86 -12.15 23.18
N ALA A 607 3.15 -12.38 23.37
CA ALA A 607 3.77 -13.62 22.95
C ALA A 607 3.17 -14.84 23.69
N VAL A 608 2.92 -14.72 25.00
CA VAL A 608 2.26 -15.77 25.81
C VAL A 608 0.83 -16.01 25.33
N THR A 609 0.06 -14.95 25.06
CA THR A 609 -1.32 -15.07 24.57
C THR A 609 -1.37 -15.74 23.19
N ASP A 610 -0.50 -15.32 22.27
CA ASP A 610 -0.39 -15.91 20.93
C ASP A 610 0.06 -17.39 21.01
N LEU A 611 0.97 -17.75 21.93
CA LEU A 611 1.37 -19.14 22.16
C LEU A 611 0.23 -19.99 22.72
N ALA A 612 -0.50 -19.48 23.71
CA ALA A 612 -1.66 -20.17 24.27
C ALA A 612 -2.75 -20.37 23.20
N HIS A 613 -2.99 -19.37 22.35
CA HIS A 613 -3.94 -19.45 21.24
C HIS A 613 -3.53 -20.51 20.20
N TRP A 614 -2.25 -20.53 19.82
CA TRP A 614 -1.72 -21.53 18.88
C TRP A 614 -1.85 -22.95 19.45
N ALA A 615 -1.45 -23.15 20.71
CA ALA A 615 -1.56 -24.45 21.37
C ALA A 615 -3.01 -24.91 21.54
N ALA A 616 -3.92 -24.00 21.91
CA ALA A 616 -5.34 -24.29 22.02
C ALA A 616 -5.95 -24.80 20.71
N ARG A 617 -5.41 -24.40 19.55
CA ARG A 617 -5.90 -24.80 18.23
C ARG A 617 -5.20 -26.03 17.65
N HIS A 618 -3.91 -26.18 17.87
CA HIS A 618 -3.11 -27.13 17.10
C HIS A 618 -2.43 -28.22 17.93
N CYS A 619 -2.34 -28.07 19.26
CA CYS A 619 -1.65 -29.06 20.11
C CYS A 619 -2.37 -30.43 20.09
N PRO A 620 -1.64 -31.56 19.91
CA PRO A 620 -2.18 -32.92 19.98
C PRO A 620 -2.64 -33.28 21.40
N ALA A 621 -3.80 -33.94 21.52
CA ALA A 621 -4.46 -34.22 22.81
C ALA A 621 -3.55 -34.92 23.86
N ASP A 622 -2.58 -35.72 23.42
CA ASP A 622 -1.73 -36.54 24.29
C ASP A 622 -0.52 -35.78 24.88
N ASP A 623 -0.24 -34.56 24.43
CA ASP A 623 0.94 -33.78 24.87
C ASP A 623 0.67 -32.93 26.12
N ARG A 624 0.56 -33.59 27.28
CA ARG A 624 0.26 -32.94 28.57
C ARG A 624 1.40 -32.06 29.11
N ALA A 625 2.63 -32.26 28.65
CA ALA A 625 3.79 -31.47 29.07
C ALA A 625 3.64 -30.00 28.63
N VAL A 626 3.09 -29.79 27.43
CA VAL A 626 2.82 -28.47 26.85
C VAL A 626 1.86 -27.65 27.70
N LEU A 627 0.80 -28.27 28.22
CA LEU A 627 -0.20 -27.58 29.04
C LEU A 627 0.38 -27.10 30.38
N SER A 628 1.24 -27.91 30.99
CA SER A 628 1.93 -27.56 32.23
C SER A 628 2.85 -26.37 32.02
N GLU A 629 3.55 -26.35 30.88
CA GLU A 629 4.45 -25.27 30.50
C GLU A 629 3.71 -23.98 30.12
N LEU A 630 2.58 -24.11 29.40
CA LEU A 630 1.66 -22.98 29.12
C LEU A 630 1.14 -22.35 30.41
N LYS A 631 0.64 -23.19 31.33
CA LYS A 631 0.15 -22.71 32.61
C LYS A 631 1.25 -21.97 33.37
N ARG A 632 2.46 -22.52 33.41
CA ARG A 632 3.62 -21.88 34.04
C ARG A 632 3.89 -20.48 33.46
N ILE A 633 3.94 -20.35 32.12
CA ILE A 633 4.22 -19.05 31.50
C ILE A 633 3.08 -18.03 31.64
N VAL A 634 1.83 -18.50 31.70
CA VAL A 634 0.66 -17.64 31.95
C VAL A 634 0.66 -17.14 33.40
N ASP A 635 1.01 -17.99 34.35
CA ASP A 635 1.09 -17.64 35.77
C ASP A 635 2.21 -16.62 36.07
N MET A 636 3.23 -16.53 35.20
CA MET A 636 4.26 -15.49 35.28
C MET A 636 3.80 -14.10 34.83
N LEU A 637 2.64 -13.98 34.16
CA LEU A 637 2.11 -12.69 33.75
C LEU A 637 1.47 -11.96 34.94
N PRO A 638 1.52 -10.62 34.97
CA PRO A 638 0.72 -9.84 35.91
C PRO A 638 -0.76 -10.23 35.84
N PRO A 639 -1.50 -10.23 36.97
CA PRO A 639 -2.90 -10.64 37.02
C PRO A 639 -3.82 -9.93 36.02
N GLU A 640 -3.48 -8.72 35.62
CA GLU A 640 -4.21 -7.94 34.63
C GLU A 640 -3.96 -8.29 33.16
N ASP A 641 -2.86 -8.97 32.85
CA ASP A 641 -2.44 -9.25 31.47
C ASP A 641 -2.64 -10.74 31.11
N ARG A 642 -3.07 -11.57 32.08
CA ARG A 642 -3.25 -13.01 31.90
C ARG A 642 -4.62 -13.43 31.36
N ALA A 643 -5.61 -12.53 31.31
CA ALA A 643 -7.01 -12.88 31.03
C ALA A 643 -7.18 -13.69 29.73
N SER A 644 -6.79 -13.14 28.58
CA SER A 644 -6.94 -13.82 27.28
C SER A 644 -6.09 -15.09 27.19
N ALA A 645 -4.89 -15.11 27.79
CA ALA A 645 -4.05 -16.29 27.83
C ALA A 645 -4.65 -17.42 28.68
N LEU A 646 -5.33 -17.10 29.80
CA LEU A 646 -6.04 -18.07 30.63
C LEU A 646 -7.19 -18.73 29.87
N TYR A 647 -7.96 -17.99 29.07
CA TYR A 647 -9.04 -18.59 28.27
C TYR A 647 -8.52 -19.56 27.22
N TRP A 648 -7.49 -19.19 26.47
CA TRP A 648 -6.90 -20.12 25.50
C TRP A 648 -6.27 -21.33 26.18
N THR A 649 -5.64 -21.14 27.35
CA THR A 649 -5.13 -22.27 28.13
C THR A 649 -6.25 -23.16 28.67
N ALA A 650 -7.40 -22.59 29.04
CA ALA A 650 -8.60 -23.35 29.44
C ALA A 650 -9.16 -24.17 28.27
N ASP A 651 -9.22 -23.59 27.07
CA ASP A 651 -9.66 -24.27 25.85
C ASP A 651 -8.71 -25.43 25.50
N ALA A 652 -7.40 -25.19 25.56
CA ALA A 652 -6.38 -26.23 25.44
C ALA A 652 -6.59 -27.34 26.51
N ALA A 653 -6.71 -26.99 27.79
CA ALA A 653 -6.89 -27.98 28.85
C ALA A 653 -8.18 -28.80 28.70
N ALA A 654 -9.26 -28.19 28.20
CA ALA A 654 -10.52 -28.87 27.91
C ALA A 654 -10.39 -29.89 26.77
N ARG A 655 -9.74 -29.50 25.66
CA ARG A 655 -9.52 -30.39 24.51
C ARG A 655 -8.65 -31.60 24.85
N HIS A 656 -7.69 -31.43 25.76
CA HIS A 656 -6.74 -32.46 26.15
C HIS A 656 -7.21 -33.29 27.35
N SER A 657 -8.49 -33.19 27.75
CA SER A 657 -9.06 -33.92 28.88
C SER A 657 -8.23 -33.82 30.17
N ALA A 658 -7.80 -32.60 30.52
CA ALA A 658 -7.05 -32.30 31.74
C ALA A 658 -7.96 -31.63 32.79
N PRO A 659 -8.84 -32.39 33.48
CA PRO A 659 -9.90 -31.83 34.31
C PRO A 659 -9.39 -31.04 35.52
N ASP A 660 -8.28 -31.48 36.10
CA ASP A 660 -7.69 -30.82 37.27
C ASP A 660 -7.12 -29.45 36.91
N MET A 661 -6.39 -29.38 35.80
CA MET A 661 -5.85 -28.12 35.28
C MET A 661 -6.97 -27.19 34.81
N LEU A 662 -8.00 -27.72 34.15
CA LEU A 662 -9.16 -26.93 33.73
C LEU A 662 -9.88 -26.33 34.94
N ARG A 663 -10.04 -27.08 36.03
CA ARG A 663 -10.63 -26.62 37.28
C ARG A 663 -9.81 -25.50 37.91
N GLU A 664 -8.48 -25.63 37.94
CA GLU A 664 -7.58 -24.59 38.42
C GLU A 664 -7.65 -23.31 37.57
N ILE A 665 -7.63 -23.44 36.23
CA ILE A 665 -7.70 -22.30 35.32
C ILE A 665 -9.05 -21.60 35.43
N ARG A 666 -10.16 -22.35 35.53
CA ARG A 666 -11.50 -21.77 35.76
C ARG A 666 -11.59 -21.01 37.07
N ALA A 667 -10.95 -21.53 38.14
CA ALA A 667 -10.86 -20.80 39.40
C ALA A 667 -10.06 -19.50 39.25
N ALA A 668 -8.96 -19.52 38.50
CA ALA A 668 -8.18 -18.31 38.19
C ALA A 668 -8.98 -17.30 37.35
N ILE A 669 -9.78 -17.75 36.38
CA ILE A 669 -10.70 -16.91 35.59
C ILE A 669 -11.78 -16.28 36.49
N ALA A 670 -12.36 -17.04 37.42
CA ALA A 670 -13.37 -16.52 38.34
C ALA A 670 -12.84 -15.41 39.26
N GLN A 671 -11.53 -15.42 39.54
CA GLN A 671 -10.85 -14.37 40.30
C GLN A 671 -10.49 -13.13 39.48
N LEU A 672 -10.68 -13.14 38.15
CA LEU A 672 -10.47 -11.95 37.32
C LEU A 672 -11.53 -10.88 37.62
N PRO A 673 -11.23 -9.59 37.35
CA PRO A 673 -12.24 -8.54 37.35
C PRO A 673 -13.41 -8.91 36.44
N GLU A 674 -14.64 -8.56 36.85
CA GLU A 674 -15.88 -8.82 36.08
C GLU A 674 -15.77 -8.54 34.56
N PRO A 675 -15.18 -7.42 34.08
CA PRO A 675 -15.07 -7.15 32.65
C PRO A 675 -14.10 -8.08 31.89
N ASP A 676 -13.22 -8.81 32.59
CA ASP A 676 -12.27 -9.79 32.01
C ASP A 676 -12.78 -11.24 32.14
N ARG A 677 -13.99 -11.44 32.71
CA ARG A 677 -14.62 -12.77 32.85
C ARG A 677 -15.35 -13.24 31.59
N THR A 678 -15.20 -12.52 30.48
CA THR A 678 -15.77 -12.93 29.19
C THR A 678 -14.70 -13.52 28.28
N PRO A 679 -15.00 -14.58 27.52
CA PRO A 679 -14.02 -15.20 26.64
C PRO A 679 -13.56 -14.25 25.52
N PRO A 680 -12.30 -14.38 25.06
CA PRO A 680 -11.71 -13.54 24.03
C PRO A 680 -12.35 -13.77 22.66
N ALA A 681 -12.22 -12.78 21.77
CA ALA A 681 -12.74 -12.89 20.41
C ALA A 681 -11.99 -13.98 19.60
N PRO A 682 -12.59 -14.51 18.51
CA PRO A 682 -11.95 -15.52 17.65
C PRO A 682 -10.61 -15.10 17.04
N SER A 683 -10.32 -13.79 17.05
CA SER A 683 -9.08 -13.17 16.59
C SER A 683 -7.90 -13.29 17.57
N GLY A 684 -8.09 -13.83 18.77
CA GLY A 684 -7.00 -14.27 19.66
C GLY A 684 -6.70 -13.39 20.88
N HIS A 685 -7.30 -12.20 21.01
CA HIS A 685 -7.08 -11.30 22.15
C HIS A 685 -8.38 -10.84 22.78
#